data_AF-A0AA41WBM0-F1
#
_entry.id   AF-A0AA41WBM0-F1
#
_cell.length_a   1.000
_cell.length_b   1.000
_cell.length_c   1.000
_cell.angle_alpha   90.00
_cell.angle_beta   90.00
_cell.angle_gamma   90.00
#
_symmetry.space_group_name_H-M   'P 1'
#
loop_
_entity.id
_entity.type
_entity.pdbx_description
1 polymer ?
#
loop_
_entity_poly.entity_id
_entity_poly.type
_entity_poly.pdbx_seq_one_letter_code
_entity_poly.pdbx_strand_id
1 'polypeptide(L)'
;MSVFRVDGLASGLNTTDIIEKLLQLEQQPIQRLQTRKLEVEAERDAWRDLGARLQNLSSALQPLLLRGTVTAFAVKPSDSNPPFTATAGSGAVPGSYSILVSQLATSTVARSSGAVGADIDPNALLKDGNYRKAITAGSFSINGVSISIDPNADTLNDVIDRINTSGAGVTASLVTVDGRTRLQLAANTPGGPIQLGSGSDTSNFLDVASLLAAPRVGDTVTGTRSLGAVKSGEPLTNAALATAVTAAGTLTINGVEIAYDPAIDSLSTVINRINASSAGVTASYDAATDRVILTSKATGSQTIGLSDTGNLLAALNIDPQNQQLGQNAVYSLDGGATFQYSASNTVTDAIPGVSLTLTRTTSTAYSFTVEADPEPAVAAVKKFVEQFNSVLSFIQDKTSYDANTKKAGTLMADGAVRSIEATLRRMISSPAVDPDGAYAALSEIGISFGAIGSAVGTTNQLQLDETKLRNALANNPNAVYDLFAATSGATLTTSGDIVAVSGKPTEAPSSGRYVIISDGTGNLTAEFRDESNNVLWTNTSTITAGGTNSTLIPGLVITAASTLTGAQSEIQVTYRDGVLQRLDRYLDSTLGAEGVVSTRGDGFQQRLRQIDLQMERFEARLEDRRAQLIRQFSALERLLAEMQQQGAQLGMQLASLMGSGQ
;
A
#
# COMPACT_ATOMS: atom_id res chain seq x y z
N MET A 1 -47.05 -22.10 -24.89
CA MET A 1 -48.27 -22.87 -25.26
C MET A 1 -48.03 -23.57 -26.58
N SER A 2 -48.09 -24.90 -26.59
CA SER A 2 -47.93 -25.72 -27.79
C SER A 2 -49.17 -25.58 -28.67
N VAL A 3 -49.07 -24.80 -29.73
CA VAL A 3 -50.14 -24.67 -30.73
C VAL A 3 -50.08 -25.90 -31.63
N PHE A 4 -51.17 -26.66 -31.68
CA PHE A 4 -51.37 -27.81 -32.57
C PHE A 4 -50.96 -27.45 -34.00
N ARG A 5 -49.93 -28.13 -34.52
CA ARG A 5 -49.42 -27.96 -35.88
C ARG A 5 -50.04 -29.03 -36.77
N VAL A 6 -50.78 -28.60 -37.76
CA VAL A 6 -51.34 -29.46 -38.80
C VAL A 6 -50.68 -29.04 -40.09
N ASP A 7 -49.60 -29.73 -40.47
CA ASP A 7 -48.81 -29.44 -41.67
C ASP A 7 -49.41 -30.20 -42.85
N GLY A 8 -49.69 -29.50 -43.95
CA GLY A 8 -50.00 -30.09 -45.27
C GLY A 8 -51.09 -31.17 -45.35
N LEU A 9 -52.08 -31.21 -44.44
CA LEU A 9 -53.11 -32.28 -44.48
C LEU A 9 -53.99 -32.25 -45.73
N ALA A 10 -54.23 -31.08 -46.32
CA ALA A 10 -55.00 -30.95 -47.56
C ALA A 10 -54.08 -30.84 -48.79
N SER A 11 -53.02 -30.03 -48.73
CA SER A 11 -52.18 -29.77 -49.92
C SER A 11 -51.05 -30.78 -50.15
N GLY A 12 -50.61 -31.52 -49.12
CA GLY A 12 -49.40 -32.34 -49.15
C GLY A 12 -48.08 -31.54 -49.13
N LEU A 13 -48.13 -30.21 -49.00
CA LEU A 13 -46.95 -29.34 -48.99
C LEU A 13 -46.42 -29.15 -47.56
N ASN A 14 -45.09 -29.18 -47.39
CA ASN A 14 -44.45 -28.77 -46.15
C ASN A 14 -44.44 -27.24 -46.06
N THR A 15 -45.55 -26.71 -45.55
CA THR A 15 -45.77 -25.26 -45.43
C THR A 15 -44.82 -24.62 -44.41
N THR A 16 -44.38 -25.39 -43.41
CA THR A 16 -43.40 -24.97 -42.41
C THR A 16 -42.06 -24.62 -43.07
N ASP A 17 -41.52 -25.52 -43.90
CA ASP A 17 -40.25 -25.31 -44.61
C ASP A 17 -40.31 -24.11 -45.57
N ILE A 18 -41.47 -23.88 -46.20
CA ILE A 18 -41.66 -22.75 -47.12
C ILE A 18 -41.66 -21.43 -46.34
N ILE A 19 -42.38 -21.37 -45.22
CA ILE A 19 -42.39 -20.18 -44.34
C ILE A 19 -40.97 -19.92 -43.81
N GLU A 20 -40.24 -20.95 -43.37
CA GLU A 20 -38.88 -20.80 -42.88
C GLU A 20 -37.91 -20.29 -43.97
N LYS A 21 -37.98 -20.81 -45.20
CA LYS A 21 -37.17 -20.31 -46.33
C LYS A 21 -37.51 -18.87 -46.72
N LEU A 22 -38.78 -18.48 -46.65
CA LEU A 22 -39.20 -17.08 -46.88
C LEU A 22 -38.69 -16.15 -45.78
N LEU A 23 -38.74 -16.59 -44.51
CA LEU A 23 -38.19 -15.83 -43.39
C LEU A 23 -36.66 -15.75 -43.42
N GLN A 24 -35.97 -16.75 -43.99
CA GLN A 24 -34.51 -16.76 -44.10
C GLN A 24 -33.98 -15.59 -44.97
N LEU A 25 -34.69 -15.24 -46.04
CA LEU A 25 -34.35 -14.06 -46.87
C LEU A 25 -34.62 -12.75 -46.11
N GLU A 26 -35.72 -12.70 -45.36
CA GLU A 26 -36.09 -11.54 -44.52
C GLU A 26 -35.16 -11.36 -43.30
N GLN A 27 -34.39 -12.39 -42.91
CA GLN A 27 -33.35 -12.33 -41.87
C GLN A 27 -32.02 -11.73 -42.33
N GLN A 28 -31.76 -11.62 -43.64
CA GLN A 28 -30.48 -11.11 -44.16
C GLN A 28 -30.09 -9.71 -43.63
N PRO A 29 -31.01 -8.73 -43.48
CA PRO A 29 -30.68 -7.43 -42.89
C PRO A 29 -30.19 -7.55 -41.44
N ILE A 30 -30.76 -8.45 -40.64
CA ILE A 30 -30.34 -8.69 -39.25
C ILE A 30 -28.92 -9.27 -39.23
N GLN A 31 -28.62 -10.25 -40.09
CA GLN A 31 -27.27 -10.84 -40.18
C GLN A 31 -26.20 -9.80 -40.57
N ARG A 32 -26.54 -8.88 -41.48
CA ARG A 32 -25.65 -7.75 -41.83
C ARG A 32 -25.43 -6.81 -40.65
N LEU A 33 -26.49 -6.49 -39.90
CA LEU A 33 -26.39 -5.65 -38.70
C LEU A 33 -25.60 -6.34 -37.58
N GLN A 34 -25.76 -7.64 -37.37
CA GLN A 34 -24.96 -8.44 -36.43
C GLN A 34 -23.47 -8.43 -36.81
N THR A 35 -23.16 -8.63 -38.09
CA THR A 35 -21.78 -8.53 -38.60
C THR A 35 -21.22 -7.13 -38.34
N ARG A 36 -22.00 -6.09 -38.66
CA ARG A 36 -21.60 -4.70 -38.41
C ARG A 36 -21.42 -4.39 -36.92
N LYS A 37 -22.25 -4.98 -36.05
CA LYS A 37 -22.12 -4.85 -34.59
C LYS A 37 -20.77 -5.42 -34.14
N LEU A 38 -20.42 -6.63 -34.56
CA LEU A 38 -19.14 -7.26 -34.22
C LEU A 38 -17.94 -6.45 -34.71
N GLU A 39 -18.01 -5.85 -35.91
CA GLU A 39 -16.97 -4.94 -36.41
C GLU A 39 -16.80 -3.71 -35.50
N VAL A 40 -17.91 -3.07 -35.13
CA VAL A 40 -17.88 -1.87 -34.26
C VAL A 40 -17.45 -2.22 -32.84
N GLU A 41 -17.81 -3.40 -32.32
CA GLU A 41 -17.32 -3.91 -31.03
C GLU A 41 -15.81 -4.16 -31.06
N ALA A 42 -15.29 -4.76 -32.13
CA ALA A 42 -13.85 -4.97 -32.31
C ALA A 42 -13.09 -3.64 -32.42
N GLU A 43 -13.63 -2.64 -33.15
CA GLU A 43 -13.05 -1.29 -33.23
C GLU A 43 -13.03 -0.61 -31.85
N ARG A 44 -14.14 -0.69 -31.10
CA ARG A 44 -14.25 -0.15 -29.73
C ARG A 44 -13.22 -0.80 -28.80
N ASP A 45 -13.11 -2.12 -28.83
CA ASP A 45 -12.23 -2.86 -27.94
C ASP A 45 -10.76 -2.59 -28.27
N ALA A 46 -10.43 -2.41 -29.55
CA ALA A 46 -9.10 -1.98 -29.97
C ALA A 46 -8.76 -0.56 -29.50
N TRP A 47 -9.70 0.39 -29.54
CA TRP A 47 -9.52 1.73 -28.97
C TRP A 47 -9.38 1.72 -27.45
N ARG A 48 -10.12 0.84 -26.75
CA ARG A 48 -9.97 0.65 -25.31
C ARG A 48 -8.58 0.08 -24.95
N ASP A 49 -8.08 -0.89 -25.71
CA ASP A 49 -6.72 -1.43 -25.50
C ASP A 49 -5.64 -0.38 -25.81
N LEU A 50 -5.83 0.43 -26.87
CA LEU A 50 -4.95 1.58 -27.14
C LEU A 50 -4.94 2.55 -25.95
N GLY A 51 -6.10 2.90 -25.40
CA GLY A 51 -6.22 3.74 -24.21
C GLY A 51 -5.48 3.16 -23.00
N ALA A 52 -5.63 1.86 -22.73
CA ALA A 52 -4.92 1.17 -21.65
C ALA A 52 -3.39 1.20 -21.86
N ARG A 53 -2.91 1.00 -23.10
CA ARG A 53 -1.47 1.07 -23.42
C ARG A 53 -0.91 2.48 -23.29
N LEU A 54 -1.66 3.49 -23.73
CA LEU A 54 -1.29 4.90 -23.56
C LEU A 54 -1.25 5.28 -22.07
N GLN A 55 -2.18 4.76 -21.25
CA GLN A 55 -2.14 4.96 -19.80
C GLN A 55 -0.91 4.28 -19.17
N ASN A 56 -0.56 3.07 -19.61
CA ASN A 56 0.66 2.39 -19.15
C ASN A 56 1.93 3.15 -19.55
N LEU A 57 1.93 3.75 -20.75
CA LEU A 57 3.01 4.63 -21.21
C LEU A 57 3.13 5.89 -20.34
N SER A 58 2.02 6.56 -20.04
CA SER A 58 1.99 7.71 -19.12
C SER A 58 2.56 7.30 -17.75
N SER A 59 2.08 6.21 -17.15
CA SER A 59 2.59 5.68 -15.88
C SER A 59 4.08 5.31 -15.91
N ALA A 60 4.60 4.84 -17.05
CA ALA A 60 6.03 4.53 -17.21
C ALA A 60 6.91 5.78 -17.35
N LEU A 61 6.33 6.91 -17.77
CA LEU A 61 7.01 8.18 -17.94
C LEU A 61 7.11 8.96 -16.61
N GLN A 62 6.13 8.84 -15.72
CA GLN A 62 6.07 9.57 -14.44
C GLN A 62 7.36 9.50 -13.59
N PRO A 63 8.02 8.33 -13.40
CA PRO A 63 9.27 8.27 -12.65
C PRO A 63 10.41 9.11 -13.26
N LEU A 64 10.42 9.29 -14.58
CA LEU A 64 11.41 10.09 -15.31
C LEU A 64 11.16 11.60 -15.16
N LEU A 65 9.98 12.00 -14.68
CA LEU A 65 9.66 13.39 -14.34
C LEU A 65 10.10 13.77 -12.93
N LEU A 66 10.45 12.78 -12.09
CA LEU A 66 10.90 12.99 -10.72
C LEU A 66 12.42 13.19 -10.67
N ARG A 67 12.85 14.34 -10.12
CA ARG A 67 14.27 14.66 -9.98
C ARG A 67 15.02 13.58 -9.20
N GLY A 68 14.44 13.09 -8.11
CA GLY A 68 15.04 12.05 -7.27
C GLY A 68 15.34 10.73 -8.00
N THR A 69 14.62 10.40 -9.08
CA THR A 69 14.90 9.20 -9.89
C THR A 69 16.10 9.41 -10.82
N VAL A 70 16.20 10.60 -11.43
CA VAL A 70 17.20 10.90 -12.46
C VAL A 70 18.52 11.36 -11.86
N THR A 71 18.46 12.08 -10.74
CA THR A 71 19.62 12.58 -10.00
C THR A 71 19.86 11.78 -8.72
N ALA A 72 19.55 10.48 -8.75
CA ALA A 72 19.68 9.60 -7.60
C ALA A 72 21.16 9.49 -7.19
N PHE A 73 21.38 9.37 -5.89
CA PHE A 73 22.67 8.99 -5.32
C PHE A 73 22.52 7.66 -4.61
N ALA A 74 23.61 6.91 -4.55
CA ALA A 74 23.69 5.68 -3.77
C ALA A 74 24.88 5.72 -2.82
N VAL A 75 24.70 5.04 -1.69
CA VAL A 75 25.81 4.65 -0.83
C VAL A 75 26.29 3.29 -1.30
N LYS A 76 27.55 3.19 -1.74
CA LYS A 76 28.21 1.93 -2.11
C LYS A 76 29.12 1.49 -0.96
N PRO A 77 28.75 0.45 -0.21
CA PRO A 77 29.60 -0.15 0.81
C PRO A 77 30.90 -0.71 0.22
N SER A 78 31.98 -0.76 1.01
CA SER A 78 33.24 -1.36 0.57
C SER A 78 33.20 -2.88 0.41
N ASP A 79 32.23 -3.55 1.02
CA ASP A 79 32.03 -5.01 0.95
C ASP A 79 30.54 -5.40 1.10
N SER A 80 30.25 -6.71 1.13
CA SER A 80 28.89 -7.24 1.23
C SER A 80 28.30 -7.28 2.65
N ASN A 81 29.04 -6.84 3.68
CA ASN A 81 28.62 -6.91 5.08
C ASN A 81 28.77 -5.56 5.83
N PRO A 82 28.15 -4.47 5.36
CA PRO A 82 28.21 -3.17 6.03
C PRO A 82 27.60 -3.22 7.45
N PRO A 83 28.11 -2.40 8.39
CA PRO A 83 27.55 -2.28 9.74
C PRO A 83 26.30 -1.37 9.80
N PHE A 84 25.75 -0.99 8.65
CA PHE A 84 24.59 -0.12 8.49
C PHE A 84 23.83 -0.46 7.21
N THR A 85 22.58 -0.01 7.12
CA THR A 85 21.89 0.23 5.85
C THR A 85 21.90 1.74 5.58
N ALA A 86 21.87 2.14 4.31
CA ALA A 86 21.99 3.54 3.95
C ALA A 86 21.08 3.93 2.78
N THR A 87 20.61 5.16 2.81
CA THR A 87 19.93 5.81 1.68
C THR A 87 20.55 7.18 1.43
N ALA A 88 20.61 7.59 0.17
CA ALA A 88 21.10 8.90 -0.23
C ALA A 88 20.00 9.66 -0.99
N GLY A 89 19.76 10.90 -0.58
CA GLY A 89 18.84 11.83 -1.24
C GLY A 89 19.53 12.65 -2.33
N SER A 90 18.76 13.48 -3.03
CA SER A 90 19.27 14.34 -4.12
C SER A 90 20.26 15.42 -3.67
N GLY A 91 20.34 15.71 -2.36
CA GLY A 91 21.33 16.62 -1.78
C GLY A 91 22.59 15.92 -1.25
N ALA A 92 22.75 14.61 -1.52
CA ALA A 92 23.91 13.86 -1.07
C ALA A 92 25.19 14.38 -1.75
N VAL A 93 26.24 14.57 -0.95
CA VAL A 93 27.54 15.03 -1.46
C VAL A 93 28.38 13.80 -1.83
N PRO A 94 28.71 13.62 -3.13
CA PRO A 94 29.55 12.49 -3.53
C PRO A 94 30.95 12.58 -2.91
N GLY A 95 31.48 11.43 -2.51
CA GLY A 95 32.74 11.36 -1.77
C GLY A 95 32.98 9.99 -1.14
N SER A 96 34.18 9.79 -0.62
CA SER A 96 34.52 8.64 0.21
C SER A 96 34.38 9.01 1.67
N TYR A 97 33.71 8.15 2.43
CA TYR A 97 33.48 8.32 3.86
C TYR A 97 33.88 7.06 4.61
N SER A 98 34.11 7.18 5.90
CA SER A 98 34.22 6.02 6.79
C SER A 98 33.44 6.23 8.08
N ILE A 99 32.94 5.14 8.66
CA ILE A 99 32.19 5.15 9.91
C ILE A 99 32.70 4.09 10.88
N LEU A 100 32.87 4.49 12.14
CA LEU A 100 33.10 3.58 13.25
C LEU A 100 31.89 3.64 14.18
N VAL A 101 31.26 2.49 14.44
CA VAL A 101 30.11 2.37 15.36
C VAL A 101 30.59 1.70 16.65
N SER A 102 30.64 2.45 17.74
CA SER A 102 31.08 1.93 19.05
C SER A 102 29.94 1.40 19.90
N GLN A 103 28.73 1.94 19.74
CA GLN A 103 27.55 1.54 20.50
C GLN A 103 26.28 1.80 19.69
N LEU A 104 25.28 0.92 19.83
CA LEU A 104 23.94 1.13 19.29
C LEU A 104 23.03 1.78 20.34
N ALA A 105 22.07 2.57 19.87
CA ALA A 105 21.01 3.09 20.71
C ALA A 105 20.09 1.94 21.19
N THR A 106 19.69 1.97 22.46
CA THR A 106 18.79 0.98 23.08
C THR A 106 17.54 1.65 23.62
N SER A 107 16.48 0.89 23.84
CA SER A 107 15.19 1.40 24.33
C SER A 107 15.15 1.53 25.86
N THR A 108 14.44 2.56 26.33
CA THR A 108 14.05 2.68 27.74
C THR A 108 12.98 1.68 28.12
N VAL A 109 13.07 1.15 29.34
CA VAL A 109 12.12 0.19 29.92
C VAL A 109 11.61 0.70 31.26
N ALA A 110 10.29 0.83 31.37
CA ALA A 110 9.60 0.98 32.65
C ALA A 110 8.99 -0.39 33.02
N ARG A 111 9.28 -0.90 34.22
CA ARG A 111 8.82 -2.23 34.66
C ARG A 111 8.18 -2.15 36.03
N SER A 112 7.31 -3.10 36.32
CA SER A 112 6.85 -3.32 37.70
C SER A 112 8.06 -3.59 38.60
N SER A 113 8.14 -2.88 39.73
CA SER A 113 9.23 -3.03 40.70
C SER A 113 9.17 -4.38 41.43
N GLY A 114 7.96 -4.95 41.54
CA GLY A 114 7.66 -6.26 42.09
C GLY A 114 6.49 -6.92 41.38
N ALA A 115 6.06 -8.07 41.89
CA ALA A 115 4.86 -8.74 41.38
C ALA A 115 3.61 -7.87 41.59
N VAL A 116 2.70 -7.88 40.62
CA VAL A 116 1.52 -6.99 40.60
C VAL A 116 0.25 -7.63 41.20
N GLY A 117 0.18 -8.96 41.25
CA GLY A 117 -0.96 -9.68 41.81
C GLY A 117 -0.94 -9.70 43.33
N ALA A 118 -2.10 -9.87 43.95
CA ALA A 118 -2.20 -10.20 45.36
C ALA A 118 -1.59 -11.59 45.59
N ASP A 119 -0.88 -11.76 46.71
CA ASP A 119 -0.46 -13.11 47.11
C ASP A 119 -1.68 -13.94 47.54
N ILE A 120 -1.48 -15.25 47.67
CA ILE A 120 -2.56 -16.15 48.11
C ILE A 120 -2.90 -15.93 49.59
N ASP A 121 -4.19 -16.03 49.93
CA ASP A 121 -4.62 -16.25 51.31
C ASP A 121 -4.70 -17.76 51.56
N PRO A 122 -3.84 -18.35 52.41
CA PRO A 122 -3.84 -19.79 52.64
C PRO A 122 -5.07 -20.28 53.44
N ASN A 123 -5.85 -19.37 54.03
CA ASN A 123 -7.09 -19.67 54.75
C ASN A 123 -8.34 -19.53 53.88
N ALA A 124 -8.22 -18.98 52.66
CA ALA A 124 -9.33 -18.97 51.73
C ALA A 124 -9.59 -20.38 51.18
N LEU A 125 -10.84 -20.69 50.86
CA LEU A 125 -11.16 -21.93 50.14
C LEU A 125 -10.36 -21.99 48.83
N LEU A 126 -9.88 -23.18 48.47
CA LEU A 126 -9.03 -23.35 47.29
C LEU A 126 -9.68 -22.83 45.99
N LYS A 127 -11.02 -22.90 45.89
CA LYS A 127 -11.78 -22.33 44.76
C LYS A 127 -11.75 -20.80 44.69
N ASP A 128 -11.63 -20.13 45.84
CA ASP A 128 -11.71 -18.67 45.99
C ASP A 128 -10.30 -18.04 46.08
N GLY A 129 -9.29 -18.86 46.39
CA GLY A 129 -7.89 -18.43 46.46
C GLY A 129 -7.37 -17.89 45.13
N ASN A 130 -6.42 -16.95 45.21
CA ASN A 130 -5.82 -16.32 44.04
C ASN A 130 -4.78 -17.21 43.33
N TYR A 131 -5.10 -18.46 43.05
CA TYR A 131 -4.18 -19.36 42.36
C TYR A 131 -4.05 -18.98 40.89
N ARG A 132 -2.84 -19.18 40.34
CA ARG A 132 -2.56 -18.96 38.90
C ARG A 132 -3.47 -19.73 37.95
N LYS A 133 -3.97 -20.87 38.43
CA LYS A 133 -4.85 -21.78 37.71
C LYS A 133 -5.80 -22.38 38.73
N ALA A 134 -7.06 -22.50 38.36
CA ALA A 134 -8.07 -23.10 39.23
C ALA A 134 -7.64 -24.52 39.63
N ILE A 135 -7.76 -24.83 40.92
CA ILE A 135 -7.45 -26.16 41.45
C ILE A 135 -8.64 -27.09 41.16
N THR A 136 -8.35 -28.30 40.66
CA THR A 136 -9.36 -29.33 40.39
C THR A 136 -9.47 -30.31 41.54
N ALA A 137 -10.71 -30.71 41.83
CA ALA A 137 -11.00 -31.77 42.79
C ALA A 137 -10.38 -33.10 42.36
N GLY A 138 -10.08 -33.96 43.33
CA GLY A 138 -9.50 -35.28 43.09
C GLY A 138 -8.47 -35.64 44.15
N SER A 139 -7.41 -36.32 43.75
CA SER A 139 -6.28 -36.64 44.62
C SER A 139 -4.96 -36.49 43.87
N PHE A 140 -3.90 -36.23 44.62
CA PHE A 140 -2.52 -36.34 44.16
C PHE A 140 -1.73 -37.25 45.09
N SER A 141 -0.53 -37.68 44.71
CA SER A 141 0.28 -38.57 45.54
C SER A 141 1.65 -38.02 45.90
N ILE A 142 2.10 -38.32 47.12
CA ILE A 142 3.47 -38.10 47.58
C ILE A 142 3.98 -39.41 48.16
N ASN A 143 5.11 -39.91 47.64
CA ASN A 143 5.71 -41.19 48.06
C ASN A 143 4.71 -42.37 48.06
N GLY A 144 3.77 -42.36 47.10
CA GLY A 144 2.72 -43.38 46.96
C GLY A 144 1.51 -43.20 47.90
N VAL A 145 1.52 -42.21 48.81
CA VAL A 145 0.38 -41.88 49.67
C VAL A 145 -0.54 -40.90 48.94
N SER A 146 -1.83 -41.25 48.86
CA SER A 146 -2.86 -40.42 48.21
C SER A 146 -3.36 -39.32 49.15
N ILE A 147 -3.37 -38.09 48.66
CA ILE A 147 -3.86 -36.88 49.34
C ILE A 147 -5.06 -36.36 48.55
N SER A 148 -6.24 -36.32 49.18
CA SER A 148 -7.45 -35.77 48.56
C SER A 148 -7.40 -34.25 48.47
N ILE A 149 -8.12 -33.69 47.50
CA ILE A 149 -8.35 -32.26 47.27
C ILE A 149 -9.84 -32.06 46.96
N ASP A 150 -10.51 -31.23 47.75
CA ASP A 150 -11.84 -30.68 47.46
C ASP A 150 -11.78 -29.15 47.46
N PRO A 151 -11.79 -28.50 46.28
CA PRO A 151 -11.65 -27.06 46.21
C PRO A 151 -12.78 -26.27 46.88
N ASN A 152 -13.93 -26.90 47.13
CA ASN A 152 -15.10 -26.25 47.74
C ASN A 152 -15.08 -26.31 49.26
N ALA A 153 -14.29 -27.20 49.85
CA ALA A 153 -14.23 -27.45 51.28
C ALA A 153 -12.86 -27.19 51.89
N ASP A 154 -11.79 -27.42 51.12
CA ASP A 154 -10.42 -27.28 51.58
C ASP A 154 -9.91 -25.84 51.43
N THR A 155 -9.06 -25.44 52.37
CA THR A 155 -8.11 -24.32 52.27
C THR A 155 -6.70 -24.83 51.95
N LEU A 156 -5.74 -23.95 51.65
CA LEU A 156 -4.35 -24.40 51.46
C LEU A 156 -3.76 -24.98 52.76
N ASN A 157 -4.11 -24.38 53.89
CA ASN A 157 -3.69 -24.88 55.19
C ASN A 157 -4.25 -26.29 55.46
N ASP A 158 -5.49 -26.57 55.08
CA ASP A 158 -6.05 -27.93 55.20
C ASP A 158 -5.27 -28.95 54.37
N VAL A 159 -4.83 -28.57 53.16
CA VAL A 159 -4.01 -29.44 52.31
C VAL A 159 -2.62 -29.65 52.91
N ILE A 160 -1.99 -28.61 53.44
CA ILE A 160 -0.68 -28.68 54.11
C ILE A 160 -0.77 -29.60 55.33
N ASP A 161 -1.79 -29.42 56.17
CA ASP A 161 -2.03 -30.24 57.35
C ASP A 161 -2.30 -31.70 56.97
N ARG A 162 -3.06 -31.93 55.89
CA ARG A 162 -3.28 -33.26 55.34
C ARG A 162 -1.99 -33.91 54.85
N ILE A 163 -1.10 -33.16 54.18
CA ILE A 163 0.23 -33.67 53.80
C ILE A 163 1.03 -34.03 55.06
N ASN A 164 1.09 -33.13 56.03
CA ASN A 164 1.87 -33.29 57.27
C ASN A 164 1.39 -34.45 58.14
N THR A 165 0.10 -34.78 58.10
CA THR A 165 -0.52 -35.89 58.86
C THR A 165 -0.65 -37.19 58.08
N SER A 166 -0.38 -37.19 56.76
CA SER A 166 -0.58 -38.34 55.87
C SER A 166 0.36 -39.53 56.11
N GLY A 167 1.51 -39.30 56.77
CA GLY A 167 2.58 -40.29 56.87
C GLY A 167 3.40 -40.45 55.57
N ALA A 168 3.26 -39.55 54.60
CA ALA A 168 4.00 -39.59 53.32
C ALA A 168 5.53 -39.35 53.44
N GLY A 169 6.07 -39.23 54.65
CA GLY A 169 7.51 -39.03 54.88
C GLY A 169 8.05 -37.64 54.55
N VAL A 170 7.15 -36.65 54.38
CA VAL A 170 7.49 -35.25 54.11
C VAL A 170 6.79 -34.30 55.08
N THR A 171 7.31 -33.08 55.18
CA THR A 171 6.69 -31.91 55.82
C THR A 171 6.46 -30.84 54.77
N ALA A 172 5.22 -30.40 54.60
CA ALA A 172 4.81 -29.27 53.80
C ALA A 172 4.83 -27.97 54.59
N SER A 173 5.32 -26.89 53.98
CA SER A 173 5.32 -25.53 54.55
C SER A 173 5.25 -24.48 53.45
N LEU A 174 4.81 -23.27 53.81
CA LEU A 174 4.83 -22.12 52.92
C LEU A 174 6.13 -21.34 53.11
N VAL A 175 6.77 -21.01 52.00
CA VAL A 175 7.98 -20.18 51.97
C VAL A 175 7.78 -18.96 51.08
N THR A 176 8.39 -17.84 51.46
CA THR A 176 8.41 -16.62 50.65
C THR A 176 9.69 -16.59 49.83
N VAL A 177 9.55 -16.56 48.51
CA VAL A 177 10.66 -16.44 47.56
C VAL A 177 10.35 -15.27 46.63
N ASP A 178 11.28 -14.31 46.51
CA ASP A 178 11.10 -13.07 45.75
C ASP A 178 9.86 -12.25 46.17
N GLY A 179 9.53 -12.28 47.47
CA GLY A 179 8.35 -11.62 48.03
C GLY A 179 7.02 -12.32 47.75
N ARG A 180 7.05 -13.59 47.34
CA ARG A 180 5.86 -14.35 46.97
C ARG A 180 5.79 -15.75 47.57
N THR A 181 4.59 -16.16 47.94
CA THR A 181 4.36 -17.46 48.57
C THR A 181 4.51 -18.62 47.58
N ARG A 182 5.27 -19.63 48.00
CA ARG A 182 5.46 -20.92 47.32
C ARG A 182 5.28 -22.06 48.33
N LEU A 183 4.83 -23.23 47.84
CA LEU A 183 4.79 -24.44 48.64
C LEU A 183 6.18 -25.12 48.63
N GLN A 184 6.66 -25.51 49.79
CA GLN A 184 7.87 -26.30 49.98
C GLN A 184 7.53 -27.63 50.66
N LEU A 185 8.12 -28.71 50.16
CA LEU A 185 8.12 -30.02 50.79
C LEU A 185 9.54 -30.34 51.25
N ALA A 186 9.69 -30.77 52.50
CA ALA A 186 10.95 -31.24 53.08
C ALA A 186 10.83 -32.72 53.45
N ALA A 187 11.83 -33.55 53.14
CA ALA A 187 11.87 -34.93 53.60
C ALA A 187 12.05 -34.96 55.12
N ASN A 188 11.27 -35.80 55.81
CA ASN A 188 11.35 -35.92 57.28
C ASN A 188 12.64 -36.62 57.74
N THR A 189 13.27 -37.37 56.85
CA THR A 189 14.57 -38.01 57.06
C THR A 189 15.58 -37.48 56.05
N PRO A 190 16.82 -37.16 56.46
CA PRO A 190 17.87 -36.76 55.52
C PRO A 190 18.09 -37.80 54.43
N GLY A 191 18.06 -37.38 53.16
CA GLY A 191 18.14 -38.26 52.00
C GLY A 191 16.86 -39.05 51.69
N GLY A 192 15.78 -38.89 52.46
CA GLY A 192 14.50 -39.58 52.25
C GLY A 192 13.86 -39.28 50.90
N PRO A 193 12.98 -40.14 50.37
CA PRO A 193 12.37 -39.92 49.06
C PRO A 193 11.37 -38.75 49.08
N ILE A 194 11.29 -38.03 47.97
CA ILE A 194 10.21 -37.06 47.67
C ILE A 194 9.76 -37.37 46.23
N GLN A 195 8.95 -38.41 46.08
CA GLN A 195 8.35 -38.79 44.82
C GLN A 195 6.99 -38.08 44.70
N LEU A 196 6.84 -37.26 43.66
CA LEU A 196 5.64 -36.46 43.44
C LEU A 196 4.85 -37.01 42.27
N GLY A 197 3.59 -37.30 42.54
CA GLY A 197 2.59 -37.69 41.58
C GLY A 197 2.65 -39.13 41.09
N SER A 198 1.55 -39.53 40.46
CA SER A 198 1.35 -40.85 39.85
C SER A 198 0.42 -40.75 38.63
N GLY A 199 0.39 -41.78 37.80
CA GLY A 199 -0.58 -41.87 36.69
C GLY A 199 -2.05 -42.00 37.14
N SER A 200 -2.30 -42.22 38.43
CA SER A 200 -3.64 -42.26 39.04
C SER A 200 -4.06 -40.94 39.67
N ASP A 201 -3.22 -39.91 39.64
CA ASP A 201 -3.57 -38.60 40.17
C ASP A 201 -4.67 -37.95 39.32
N THR A 202 -5.67 -37.37 40.00
CA THR A 202 -6.86 -36.75 39.38
C THR A 202 -6.96 -35.25 39.68
N SER A 203 -6.24 -34.75 40.70
CA SER A 203 -6.11 -33.33 40.98
C SER A 203 -4.93 -32.71 40.23
N ASN A 204 -5.04 -31.44 39.85
CA ASN A 204 -3.94 -30.65 39.29
C ASN A 204 -3.10 -29.91 40.34
N PHE A 205 -3.28 -30.18 41.64
CA PHE A 205 -2.65 -29.39 42.72
C PHE A 205 -1.12 -29.29 42.62
N LEU A 206 -0.42 -30.39 42.32
CA LEU A 206 1.05 -30.39 42.19
C LEU A 206 1.56 -29.53 41.02
N ASP A 207 0.77 -29.39 39.94
CA ASP A 207 1.03 -28.49 38.81
C ASP A 207 0.82 -27.02 39.23
N VAL A 208 -0.29 -26.72 39.89
CA VAL A 208 -0.59 -25.36 40.42
C VAL A 208 0.49 -24.90 41.41
N ALA A 209 0.91 -25.80 42.32
CA ALA A 209 2.01 -25.59 43.25
C ALA A 209 3.40 -25.56 42.58
N SER A 210 3.47 -25.91 41.30
CA SER A 210 4.70 -25.98 40.49
C SER A 210 5.79 -26.85 41.14
N LEU A 211 5.37 -27.94 41.77
CA LEU A 211 6.26 -28.90 42.43
C LEU A 211 6.74 -30.00 41.47
N LEU A 212 5.96 -30.36 40.45
CA LEU A 212 6.30 -31.45 39.51
C LEU A 212 7.61 -31.20 38.75
N ALA A 213 7.88 -29.95 38.39
CA ALA A 213 9.10 -29.53 37.68
C ALA A 213 10.17 -28.94 38.61
N ALA A 214 9.94 -28.95 39.93
CA ALA A 214 10.86 -28.35 40.88
C ALA A 214 12.08 -29.24 41.11
N PRO A 215 13.30 -28.69 40.98
CA PRO A 215 14.50 -29.45 41.33
C PRO A 215 14.53 -29.71 42.84
N ARG A 216 14.99 -30.91 43.21
CA ARG A 216 15.31 -31.21 44.61
C ARG A 216 16.64 -30.54 44.98
N VAL A 217 16.64 -29.79 46.08
CA VAL A 217 17.84 -29.17 46.66
C VAL A 217 17.98 -29.67 48.09
N GLY A 218 18.99 -30.51 48.33
CA GLY A 218 19.15 -31.23 49.60
C GLY A 218 17.92 -32.09 49.90
N ASP A 219 17.29 -31.84 51.03
CA ASP A 219 16.08 -32.54 51.46
C ASP A 219 14.78 -31.81 51.11
N THR A 220 14.83 -30.81 50.24
CA THR A 220 13.65 -30.00 49.92
C THR A 220 13.33 -29.97 48.44
N VAL A 221 12.03 -29.84 48.14
CA VAL A 221 11.48 -29.49 46.83
C VAL A 221 10.59 -28.28 47.04
N THR A 222 10.96 -27.14 46.44
CA THR A 222 10.20 -25.89 46.54
C THR A 222 9.60 -25.58 45.19
N GLY A 223 8.33 -25.20 45.13
CA GLY A 223 7.66 -24.81 43.89
C GLY A 223 8.51 -23.80 43.11
N THR A 224 8.63 -23.96 41.79
CA THR A 224 9.51 -23.11 40.97
C THR A 224 8.98 -21.68 40.83
N ARG A 225 7.78 -21.41 41.34
CA ARG A 225 6.92 -20.35 40.84
C ARG A 225 5.85 -20.02 41.89
N SER A 226 5.46 -18.74 42.07
CA SER A 226 4.48 -18.29 43.11
C SER A 226 3.09 -18.91 42.98
N LEU A 227 2.45 -19.32 44.07
CA LEU A 227 1.12 -19.93 44.00
C LEU A 227 0.06 -19.04 43.35
N GLY A 228 0.16 -17.71 43.53
CA GLY A 228 -0.75 -16.74 42.94
C GLY A 228 -0.14 -15.83 41.87
N ALA A 229 -1.01 -15.22 41.06
CA ALA A 229 -0.66 -14.21 40.07
C ALA A 229 -1.90 -13.38 39.70
N VAL A 230 -1.72 -12.31 38.93
CA VAL A 230 -2.84 -11.57 38.34
C VAL A 230 -3.66 -12.46 37.41
N LYS A 231 -4.97 -12.41 37.55
CA LYS A 231 -5.95 -12.98 36.62
C LYS A 231 -6.12 -12.02 35.43
N SER A 232 -5.13 -11.99 34.55
CA SER A 232 -4.99 -10.95 33.50
C SER A 232 -6.15 -10.87 32.50
N GLY A 233 -7.01 -11.89 32.42
CA GLY A 233 -8.20 -11.92 31.57
C GLY A 233 -9.49 -11.42 32.25
N GLU A 234 -9.50 -11.33 33.57
CA GLU A 234 -10.66 -10.86 34.35
C GLU A 234 -10.70 -9.33 34.42
N PRO A 235 -11.89 -8.71 34.61
CA PRO A 235 -11.99 -7.28 34.88
C PRO A 235 -11.02 -6.86 36.00
N LEU A 236 -10.42 -5.66 35.92
CA LEU A 236 -9.41 -5.20 36.87
C LEU A 236 -9.90 -5.22 38.33
N THR A 237 -11.20 -5.05 38.58
CA THR A 237 -11.82 -5.23 39.91
C THR A 237 -11.66 -6.65 40.47
N ASN A 238 -11.62 -7.65 39.60
CA ASN A 238 -11.53 -9.08 39.90
C ASN A 238 -10.18 -9.71 39.49
N ALA A 239 -9.27 -8.92 38.93
CA ALA A 239 -7.98 -9.38 38.42
C ALA A 239 -7.01 -9.81 39.52
N ALA A 240 -7.40 -9.67 40.80
CA ALA A 240 -6.60 -9.98 41.97
C ALA A 240 -5.24 -9.26 41.95
N LEU A 241 -5.27 -7.95 41.69
CA LEU A 241 -4.12 -7.06 41.87
C LEU A 241 -3.86 -6.85 43.37
N ALA A 242 -2.59 -6.71 43.75
CA ALA A 242 -2.21 -6.46 45.15
C ALA A 242 -2.77 -5.13 45.66
N THR A 243 -2.80 -4.12 44.79
CA THR A 243 -3.51 -2.86 45.01
C THR A 243 -4.74 -2.84 44.12
N ALA A 244 -5.93 -2.76 44.72
CA ALA A 244 -7.18 -2.76 43.98
C ALA A 244 -7.34 -1.50 43.12
N VAL A 245 -7.85 -1.67 41.90
CA VAL A 245 -8.25 -0.58 41.01
C VAL A 245 -9.77 -0.48 41.05
N THR A 246 -10.30 0.54 41.70
CA THR A 246 -11.74 0.63 42.05
C THR A 246 -12.50 1.71 41.31
N ALA A 247 -11.80 2.60 40.60
CA ALA A 247 -12.40 3.67 39.82
C ALA A 247 -11.84 3.69 38.39
N ALA A 248 -12.67 4.10 37.44
CA ALA A 248 -12.23 4.39 36.08
C ALA A 248 -11.19 5.51 36.09
N GLY A 249 -10.26 5.44 35.16
CA GLY A 249 -9.14 6.37 35.08
C GLY A 249 -8.57 6.45 33.67
N THR A 250 -7.51 7.22 33.53
CA THR A 250 -6.80 7.40 32.26
C THR A 250 -5.31 7.32 32.51
N LEU A 251 -4.70 6.28 31.95
CA LEU A 251 -3.26 6.12 31.89
C LEU A 251 -2.74 6.92 30.70
N THR A 252 -1.97 7.97 30.95
CA THR A 252 -1.32 8.76 29.90
C THR A 252 0.10 8.24 29.68
N ILE A 253 0.40 7.84 28.44
CA ILE A 253 1.72 7.37 28.03
C ILE A 253 2.23 8.28 26.90
N ASN A 254 3.34 9.00 27.12
CA ASN A 254 3.92 9.96 26.18
C ASN A 254 2.87 10.97 25.64
N GLY A 255 1.94 11.41 26.50
CA GLY A 255 0.86 12.33 26.14
C GLY A 255 -0.37 11.70 25.47
N VAL A 256 -0.34 10.38 25.19
CA VAL A 256 -1.50 9.64 24.66
C VAL A 256 -2.32 9.08 25.80
N GLU A 257 -3.61 9.41 25.82
CA GLU A 257 -4.55 8.97 26.84
C GLU A 257 -5.11 7.57 26.55
N ILE A 258 -4.96 6.66 27.52
CA ILE A 258 -5.51 5.31 27.51
C ILE A 258 -6.52 5.20 28.66
N ALA A 259 -7.79 5.46 28.35
CA ALA A 259 -8.87 5.28 29.31
C ALA A 259 -9.02 3.80 29.70
N TYR A 260 -9.37 3.54 30.95
CA TYR A 260 -9.72 2.22 31.44
C TYR A 260 -10.91 2.29 32.41
N ASP A 261 -11.77 1.28 32.37
CA ASP A 261 -12.85 1.05 33.34
C ASP A 261 -12.59 -0.28 34.04
N PRO A 262 -12.32 -0.29 35.36
CA PRO A 262 -11.94 -1.51 36.04
C PRO A 262 -13.05 -2.56 36.15
N ALA A 263 -14.32 -2.18 35.96
CA ALA A 263 -15.44 -3.12 35.97
C ALA A 263 -15.59 -3.87 34.62
N ILE A 264 -15.02 -3.34 33.55
CA ILE A 264 -15.17 -3.85 32.17
C ILE A 264 -13.84 -4.38 31.65
N ASP A 265 -12.78 -3.62 31.85
CA ASP A 265 -11.48 -3.87 31.25
C ASP A 265 -10.67 -4.84 32.09
N SER A 266 -9.98 -5.75 31.42
CA SER A 266 -8.95 -6.60 32.02
C SER A 266 -7.55 -6.06 31.75
N LEU A 267 -6.55 -6.52 32.50
CA LEU A 267 -5.14 -6.17 32.25
C LEU A 267 -4.73 -6.49 30.80
N SER A 268 -5.19 -7.62 30.26
CA SER A 268 -4.92 -8.00 28.86
C SER A 268 -5.51 -6.99 27.88
N THR A 269 -6.75 -6.53 28.11
CA THR A 269 -7.37 -5.54 27.23
C THR A 269 -6.67 -4.17 27.29
N VAL A 270 -6.20 -3.75 28.47
CA VAL A 270 -5.43 -2.51 28.62
C VAL A 270 -4.08 -2.61 27.92
N ILE A 271 -3.34 -3.71 28.11
CA ILE A 271 -2.07 -3.96 27.40
C ILE A 271 -2.25 -3.94 25.89
N ASN A 272 -3.31 -4.58 25.37
CA ASN A 272 -3.61 -4.57 23.95
C ASN A 272 -3.92 -3.14 23.45
N ARG A 273 -4.66 -2.35 24.24
CA ARG A 273 -4.95 -0.94 23.94
C ARG A 273 -3.68 -0.11 23.87
N ILE A 274 -2.74 -0.30 24.81
CA ILE A 274 -1.43 0.37 24.80
C ILE A 274 -0.65 -0.01 23.54
N ASN A 275 -0.57 -1.31 23.20
CA ASN A 275 0.17 -1.79 22.04
C ASN A 275 -0.38 -1.29 20.69
N ALA A 276 -1.70 -1.11 20.60
CA ALA A 276 -2.38 -0.57 19.43
C ALA A 276 -2.35 0.96 19.35
N SER A 277 -1.96 1.66 20.42
CA SER A 277 -1.95 3.12 20.47
C SER A 277 -0.74 3.74 19.77
N SER A 278 -0.82 5.05 19.52
CA SER A 278 0.29 5.89 19.05
C SER A 278 1.26 6.30 20.18
N ALA A 279 1.13 5.77 21.39
CA ALA A 279 1.93 6.15 22.56
C ALA A 279 3.43 5.83 22.46
N GLY A 280 3.87 5.18 21.38
CA GLY A 280 5.29 4.92 21.13
C GLY A 280 5.92 3.89 22.06
N VAL A 281 5.13 3.02 22.69
CA VAL A 281 5.62 1.93 23.55
C VAL A 281 5.04 0.58 23.13
N THR A 282 5.68 -0.51 23.59
CA THR A 282 5.09 -1.84 23.66
C THR A 282 4.91 -2.23 25.12
N ALA A 283 3.75 -2.80 25.45
CA ALA A 283 3.40 -3.31 26.77
C ALA A 283 3.33 -4.83 26.73
N SER A 284 3.82 -5.48 27.79
CA SER A 284 3.68 -6.92 27.99
C SER A 284 3.46 -7.25 29.47
N TYR A 285 2.89 -8.42 29.72
CA TYR A 285 2.78 -9.00 31.05
C TYR A 285 3.53 -10.34 31.07
N ASP A 286 4.50 -10.45 31.97
CA ASP A 286 5.23 -11.69 32.22
C ASP A 286 4.56 -12.46 33.34
N ALA A 287 3.85 -13.54 32.99
CA ALA A 287 3.17 -14.40 33.96
C ALA A 287 4.12 -15.23 34.84
N ALA A 288 5.41 -15.34 34.51
CA ALA A 288 6.39 -16.06 35.33
C ALA A 288 6.81 -15.22 36.54
N THR A 289 7.03 -13.92 36.32
CA THR A 289 7.42 -12.96 37.36
C THR A 289 6.25 -12.13 37.89
N ASP A 290 5.07 -12.25 37.28
CA ASP A 290 3.85 -11.48 37.60
C ASP A 290 4.09 -9.96 37.46
N ARG A 291 4.75 -9.54 36.37
CA ARG A 291 5.17 -8.14 36.13
C ARG A 291 4.69 -7.59 34.80
N VAL A 292 4.39 -6.30 34.77
CA VAL A 292 4.13 -5.56 33.54
C VAL A 292 5.42 -4.84 33.11
N ILE A 293 5.67 -4.84 31.80
CA ILE A 293 6.84 -4.21 31.19
C ILE A 293 6.35 -3.29 30.07
N LEU A 294 6.77 -2.03 30.11
CA LEU A 294 6.61 -1.06 29.04
C LEU A 294 7.99 -0.79 28.43
N THR A 295 8.13 -1.01 27.13
CA THR A 295 9.36 -0.77 26.37
C THR A 295 9.13 0.34 25.35
N SER A 296 9.97 1.36 25.33
CA SER A 296 9.91 2.40 24.31
C SER A 296 10.21 1.84 22.92
N LYS A 297 9.40 2.23 21.92
CA LYS A 297 9.69 1.97 20.49
C LYS A 297 10.79 2.91 19.98
N ALA A 298 10.94 4.08 20.59
CA ALA A 298 12.10 4.95 20.38
C ALA A 298 13.30 4.43 21.18
N THR A 299 14.48 4.61 20.61
CA THR A 299 15.75 4.33 21.31
C THR A 299 16.30 5.63 21.94
N GLY A 300 17.43 5.51 22.64
CA GLY A 300 18.09 6.64 23.27
C GLY A 300 17.74 6.80 24.74
N SER A 301 18.45 7.71 25.40
CA SER A 301 18.31 7.98 26.83
C SER A 301 17.13 8.92 27.12
N GLN A 302 15.92 8.47 26.77
CA GLN A 302 14.68 9.23 26.96
C GLN A 302 13.71 8.46 27.85
N THR A 303 13.08 9.14 28.81
CA THR A 303 12.06 8.54 29.67
C THR A 303 10.76 8.30 28.92
N ILE A 304 10.01 7.27 29.30
CA ILE A 304 8.60 7.11 28.93
C ILE A 304 7.79 8.05 29.83
N GLY A 305 7.08 9.02 29.26
CA GLY A 305 6.18 9.87 30.03
C GLY A 305 5.01 9.04 30.55
N LEU A 306 4.88 8.90 31.87
CA LEU A 306 3.84 8.10 32.51
C LEU A 306 3.12 8.93 33.56
N SER A 307 1.79 9.02 33.44
CA SER A 307 0.91 9.57 34.48
C SER A 307 -0.42 8.83 34.46
N ASP A 308 -1.15 8.87 35.56
CA ASP A 308 -2.44 8.21 35.70
C ASP A 308 -3.37 9.07 36.54
N THR A 309 -4.58 9.31 36.05
CA THR A 309 -5.62 10.04 36.79
C THR A 309 -6.33 9.18 37.83
N GLY A 310 -6.25 7.85 37.70
CA GLY A 310 -6.74 6.90 38.68
C GLY A 310 -5.60 6.34 39.53
N ASN A 311 -5.46 5.01 39.55
CA ASN A 311 -4.45 4.32 40.37
C ASN A 311 -3.91 3.03 39.72
N LEU A 312 -4.19 2.79 38.44
CA LEU A 312 -3.68 1.65 37.71
C LEU A 312 -2.16 1.61 37.71
N LEU A 313 -1.46 2.74 37.51
CA LEU A 313 0.01 2.77 37.50
C LEU A 313 0.61 2.28 38.84
N ALA A 314 0.00 2.72 39.95
CA ALA A 314 0.36 2.25 41.29
C ALA A 314 0.03 0.77 41.48
N ALA A 315 -1.12 0.31 40.97
CA ALA A 315 -1.52 -1.10 41.03
C ALA A 315 -0.63 -2.03 40.19
N LEU A 316 -0.09 -1.52 39.09
CA LEU A 316 0.92 -2.22 38.29
C LEU A 316 2.34 -2.07 38.85
N ASN A 317 2.51 -1.37 39.97
CA ASN A 317 3.78 -1.18 40.66
C ASN A 317 4.88 -0.62 39.74
N ILE A 318 4.50 0.22 38.78
CA ILE A 318 5.44 0.90 37.87
C ILE A 318 5.71 2.28 38.43
N ASP A 319 6.96 2.55 38.79
CA ASP A 319 7.38 3.88 39.20
C ASP A 319 7.69 4.74 37.96
N PRO A 320 6.95 5.83 37.71
CA PRO A 320 7.19 6.69 36.56
C PRO A 320 8.56 7.38 36.61
N GLN A 321 9.16 7.54 37.79
CA GLN A 321 10.45 8.22 37.98
C GLN A 321 11.64 7.26 37.92
N ASN A 322 11.44 5.97 38.16
CA ASN A 322 12.52 4.98 38.21
C ASN A 322 12.45 4.00 37.03
N GLN A 323 12.91 4.48 35.87
CA GLN A 323 12.95 3.72 34.62
C GLN A 323 14.39 3.31 34.28
N GLN A 324 14.57 2.16 33.63
CA GLN A 324 15.86 1.81 33.05
C GLN A 324 15.99 2.53 31.71
N LEU A 325 16.77 3.62 31.69
CA LEU A 325 17.00 4.39 30.47
C LEU A 325 17.75 3.60 29.41
N GLY A 326 17.33 3.80 28.17
CA GLY A 326 18.08 3.42 26.99
C GLY A 326 19.40 4.18 26.88
N GLN A 327 20.26 3.68 26.00
CA GLN A 327 21.53 4.30 25.66
C GLN A 327 21.44 4.96 24.29
N ASN A 328 22.26 5.98 24.05
CA ASN A 328 22.40 6.60 22.73
C ASN A 328 23.36 5.78 21.85
N ALA A 329 23.18 5.86 20.53
CA ALA A 329 24.17 5.38 19.59
C ALA A 329 25.42 6.26 19.65
N VAL A 330 26.59 5.63 19.51
CA VAL A 330 27.90 6.29 19.54
C VAL A 330 28.66 5.89 18.29
N TYR A 331 29.05 6.87 17.49
CA TYR A 331 29.75 6.65 16.23
C TYR A 331 30.74 7.78 15.93
N SER A 332 31.69 7.55 15.03
CA SER A 332 32.56 8.59 14.48
C SER A 332 32.64 8.47 12.96
N LEU A 333 32.79 9.61 12.28
CA LEU A 333 33.01 9.67 10.83
C LEU A 333 34.47 10.00 10.51
N ASP A 334 34.96 9.46 9.39
CA ASP A 334 36.24 9.79 8.76
C ASP A 334 37.47 9.67 9.68
N GLY A 335 37.43 8.67 10.57
CA GLY A 335 38.50 8.43 11.54
C GLY A 335 38.66 9.55 12.58
N GLY A 336 37.68 10.44 12.71
CA GLY A 336 37.70 11.55 13.66
C GLY A 336 37.80 11.06 15.11
N ALA A 337 38.64 11.74 15.90
CA ALA A 337 38.80 11.46 17.33
C ALA A 337 37.58 11.88 18.19
N THR A 338 36.59 12.54 17.59
CA THR A 338 35.38 13.01 18.28
C THR A 338 34.23 12.07 17.97
N PHE A 339 33.68 11.44 19.00
CA PHE A 339 32.46 10.67 18.89
C PHE A 339 31.24 11.59 18.79
N GLN A 340 30.33 11.20 17.91
CA GLN A 340 28.99 11.74 17.77
C GLN A 340 28.00 10.83 18.47
N TYR A 341 26.87 11.43 18.89
CA TYR A 341 25.83 10.77 19.66
C TYR A 341 24.50 10.96 18.95
N SER A 342 23.71 9.89 18.87
CA SER A 342 22.33 9.96 18.38
C SER A 342 21.41 9.22 19.34
N ALA A 343 20.23 9.78 19.59
CA ALA A 343 19.18 9.06 20.30
C ALA A 343 18.62 7.89 19.48
N SER A 344 18.90 7.83 18.17
CA SER A 344 18.41 6.80 17.26
C SER A 344 19.55 6.00 16.63
N ASN A 345 19.28 4.75 16.25
CA ASN A 345 20.15 4.00 15.36
C ASN A 345 20.06 4.49 13.90
N THR A 346 19.09 5.33 13.57
CA THR A 346 19.03 6.03 12.27
C THR A 346 19.57 7.44 12.42
N VAL A 347 20.62 7.75 11.67
CA VAL A 347 21.38 9.00 11.69
C VAL A 347 21.22 9.68 10.33
N THR A 348 20.62 10.87 10.30
CA THR A 348 20.26 11.57 9.06
C THR A 348 21.03 12.87 8.82
N ASP A 349 21.79 13.31 9.82
CA ASP A 349 22.45 14.61 9.89
C ASP A 349 23.98 14.50 9.92
N ALA A 350 24.52 13.27 9.97
CA ALA A 350 25.96 13.06 10.03
C ALA A 350 26.66 13.30 8.68
N ILE A 351 25.99 13.02 7.56
CA ILE A 351 26.47 13.32 6.21
C ILE A 351 25.33 14.02 5.46
N PRO A 352 25.55 15.22 4.87
CA PRO A 352 24.50 15.93 4.14
C PRO A 352 23.85 15.05 3.08
N GLY A 353 22.51 14.93 3.15
CA GLY A 353 21.72 14.16 2.20
C GLY A 353 21.82 12.63 2.34
N VAL A 354 22.45 12.09 3.39
CA VAL A 354 22.55 10.64 3.61
C VAL A 354 21.92 10.26 4.94
N SER A 355 21.14 9.18 4.92
CA SER A 355 20.59 8.53 6.11
C SER A 355 21.26 7.17 6.32
N LEU A 356 21.85 6.96 7.50
CA LEU A 356 22.50 5.71 7.90
C LEU A 356 21.70 5.06 9.04
N THR A 357 21.27 3.81 8.88
CA THR A 357 20.69 3.02 9.95
C THR A 357 21.69 1.97 10.42
N LEU A 358 22.25 2.20 11.61
CA LEU A 358 23.28 1.37 12.24
C LEU A 358 22.69 0.04 12.68
N THR A 359 23.34 -1.07 12.32
CA THR A 359 22.85 -2.43 12.60
C THR A 359 23.75 -3.21 13.56
N ARG A 360 25.03 -2.83 13.66
CA ARG A 360 26.01 -3.47 14.55
C ARG A 360 27.17 -2.54 14.88
N THR A 361 27.90 -2.87 15.92
CA THR A 361 29.15 -2.22 16.26
C THR A 361 30.31 -2.70 15.39
N THR A 362 31.39 -1.93 15.39
CA THR A 362 32.62 -2.17 14.64
C THR A 362 33.83 -1.84 15.50
N SER A 363 34.92 -2.60 15.37
CA SER A 363 36.21 -2.32 16.03
C SER A 363 37.14 -1.43 15.20
N THR A 364 36.92 -1.35 13.88
CA THR A 364 37.69 -0.52 12.94
C THR A 364 36.72 0.26 12.05
N ALA A 365 37.18 1.38 11.49
CA ALA A 365 36.36 2.22 10.61
C ALA A 365 36.02 1.47 9.31
N TYR A 366 34.74 1.44 8.96
CA TYR A 366 34.22 0.85 7.74
C TYR A 366 34.10 1.92 6.67
N SER A 367 34.67 1.69 5.48
CA SER A 367 34.63 2.66 4.38
C SER A 367 33.44 2.43 3.45
N PHE A 368 32.96 3.51 2.86
CA PHE A 368 31.93 3.48 1.82
C PHE A 368 32.06 4.72 0.94
N THR A 369 31.39 4.70 -0.20
CA THR A 369 31.35 5.85 -1.12
C THR A 369 29.93 6.30 -1.35
N VAL A 370 29.75 7.60 -1.54
CA VAL A 370 28.51 8.20 -2.02
C VAL A 370 28.79 8.62 -3.46
N GLU A 371 28.00 8.13 -4.41
CA GLU A 371 28.15 8.43 -5.83
C GLU A 371 26.80 8.52 -6.54
N ALA A 372 26.79 9.13 -7.72
CA ALA A 372 25.59 9.19 -8.55
C ALA A 372 25.18 7.76 -8.94
N ASP A 373 23.88 7.47 -8.82
CA ASP A 373 23.33 6.16 -9.15
C ASP A 373 22.47 6.25 -10.42
N PRO A 374 23.00 5.81 -11.58
CA PRO A 374 22.22 5.84 -12.82
C PRO A 374 21.17 4.72 -12.87
N GLU A 375 21.20 3.71 -11.99
CA GLU A 375 20.35 2.52 -12.12
C GLU A 375 18.85 2.83 -12.07
N PRO A 376 18.32 3.67 -11.14
CA PRO A 376 16.90 3.99 -11.10
C PRO A 376 16.44 4.67 -12.40
N ALA A 377 17.23 5.60 -12.93
CA ALA A 377 16.92 6.30 -14.18
C ALA A 377 17.00 5.35 -15.39
N VAL A 378 18.04 4.52 -15.49
CA VAL A 378 18.18 3.53 -16.58
C VAL A 378 17.01 2.54 -16.58
N ALA A 379 16.63 2.02 -15.40
CA ALA A 379 15.48 1.13 -15.28
C ALA A 379 14.16 1.81 -15.69
N ALA A 380 13.96 3.06 -15.28
CA ALA A 380 12.79 3.85 -15.68
C ALA A 380 12.76 4.11 -17.20
N VAL A 381 13.90 4.46 -17.82
CA VAL A 381 14.00 4.64 -19.27
C VAL A 381 13.71 3.33 -20.01
N LYS A 382 14.23 2.19 -19.56
CA LYS A 382 13.91 0.88 -20.16
C LYS A 382 12.42 0.61 -20.17
N LYS A 383 11.76 0.80 -19.03
CA LYS A 383 10.31 0.61 -18.89
C LYS A 383 9.53 1.57 -19.79
N PHE A 384 9.97 2.83 -19.87
CA PHE A 384 9.40 3.81 -20.78
C PHE A 384 9.52 3.35 -22.25
N VAL A 385 10.72 2.94 -22.70
CA VAL A 385 10.96 2.45 -24.06
C VAL A 385 10.11 1.23 -24.38
N GLU A 386 9.99 0.29 -23.43
CA GLU A 386 9.14 -0.89 -23.56
C GLU A 386 7.67 -0.52 -23.77
N GLN A 387 7.10 0.32 -22.89
CA GLN A 387 5.69 0.72 -23.02
C GLN A 387 5.44 1.58 -24.27
N PHE A 388 6.42 2.40 -24.66
CA PHE A 388 6.33 3.19 -25.89
C PHE A 388 6.28 2.27 -27.12
N ASN A 389 7.15 1.27 -27.17
CA ASN A 389 7.17 0.27 -28.23
C ASN A 389 5.92 -0.62 -28.22
N SER A 390 5.34 -0.90 -27.05
CA SER A 390 4.07 -1.62 -26.92
C SER A 390 2.92 -0.86 -27.60
N VAL A 391 2.86 0.46 -27.43
CA VAL A 391 1.89 1.33 -28.13
C VAL A 391 2.14 1.29 -29.64
N LEU A 392 3.37 1.51 -30.09
CA LEU A 392 3.71 1.52 -31.52
C LEU A 392 3.39 0.17 -32.20
N SER A 393 3.75 -0.93 -31.55
CA SER A 393 3.52 -2.28 -32.07
C SER A 393 2.03 -2.58 -32.18
N PHE A 394 1.24 -2.17 -31.19
CA PHE A 394 -0.21 -2.32 -31.24
C PHE A 394 -0.84 -1.49 -32.37
N ILE A 395 -0.44 -0.22 -32.53
CA ILE A 395 -0.93 0.62 -33.63
C ILE A 395 -0.58 -0.01 -34.98
N GLN A 396 0.67 -0.47 -35.15
CA GLN A 396 1.11 -1.10 -36.38
C GLN A 396 0.31 -2.38 -36.68
N ASP A 397 0.10 -3.25 -35.69
CA ASP A 397 -0.73 -4.46 -35.82
C ASP A 397 -2.16 -4.12 -36.26
N LYS A 398 -2.80 -3.14 -35.60
CA LYS A 398 -4.20 -2.79 -35.87
C LYS A 398 -4.40 -1.94 -37.12
N THR A 399 -3.37 -1.32 -37.67
CA THR A 399 -3.49 -0.45 -38.85
C THR A 399 -2.88 -1.03 -40.13
N SER A 400 -2.12 -2.13 -40.04
CA SER A 400 -1.50 -2.77 -41.19
C SER A 400 -2.46 -3.60 -42.04
N TYR A 401 -2.07 -3.86 -43.28
CA TYR A 401 -2.74 -4.80 -44.19
C TYR A 401 -1.85 -6.03 -44.37
N ASP A 402 -2.37 -7.21 -44.06
CA ASP A 402 -1.66 -8.46 -44.32
C ASP A 402 -1.96 -8.94 -45.74
N ALA A 403 -0.96 -8.85 -46.61
CA ALA A 403 -1.06 -9.26 -48.01
C ALA A 403 -1.25 -10.77 -48.19
N ASN A 404 -0.83 -11.60 -47.22
CA ASN A 404 -0.95 -13.05 -47.29
C ASN A 404 -2.36 -13.51 -46.92
N THR A 405 -2.93 -12.96 -45.86
CA THR A 405 -4.30 -13.29 -45.43
C THR A 405 -5.36 -12.42 -46.10
N LYS A 406 -4.93 -11.38 -46.84
CA LYS A 406 -5.77 -10.32 -47.44
C LYS A 406 -6.69 -9.63 -46.44
N LYS A 407 -6.28 -9.58 -45.17
CA LYS A 407 -7.05 -8.98 -44.07
C LYS A 407 -6.46 -7.63 -43.68
N ALA A 408 -7.34 -6.62 -43.63
CA ALA A 408 -7.03 -5.34 -43.02
C ALA A 408 -7.08 -5.44 -41.50
N GLY A 409 -6.17 -4.76 -40.82
CA GLY A 409 -6.26 -4.55 -39.38
C GLY A 409 -7.52 -3.78 -39.00
N THR A 410 -8.03 -4.03 -37.80
CA THR A 410 -9.32 -3.50 -37.30
C THR A 410 -9.40 -1.96 -37.34
N LEU A 411 -8.27 -1.26 -37.27
CA LEU A 411 -8.20 0.21 -37.25
C LEU A 411 -7.53 0.79 -38.51
N MET A 412 -7.37 0.03 -39.59
CA MET A 412 -6.67 0.47 -40.82
C MET A 412 -7.25 1.76 -41.42
N ALA A 413 -8.55 2.01 -41.32
CA ALA A 413 -9.16 3.25 -41.82
C ALA A 413 -9.12 4.42 -40.82
N ASP A 414 -8.69 4.19 -39.57
CA ASP A 414 -8.78 5.21 -38.52
C ASP A 414 -7.61 6.21 -38.59
N GLY A 415 -7.91 7.43 -39.04
CA GLY A 415 -6.93 8.51 -39.13
C GLY A 415 -6.44 9.04 -37.78
N ALA A 416 -7.23 8.90 -36.70
CA ALA A 416 -6.84 9.40 -35.39
C ALA A 416 -5.74 8.54 -34.77
N VAL A 417 -5.80 7.22 -34.95
CA VAL A 417 -4.76 6.28 -34.50
C VAL A 417 -3.41 6.59 -35.15
N ARG A 418 -3.40 6.83 -36.47
CA ARG A 418 -2.19 7.26 -37.20
C ARG A 418 -1.66 8.62 -36.72
N SER A 419 -2.56 9.56 -36.43
CA SER A 419 -2.18 10.88 -35.90
C SER A 419 -1.53 10.78 -34.52
N ILE A 420 -2.00 9.85 -33.67
CA ILE A 420 -1.40 9.56 -32.38
C ILE A 420 0.02 9.03 -32.59
N GLU A 421 0.21 8.02 -33.44
CA GLU A 421 1.53 7.45 -33.73
C GLU A 421 2.52 8.52 -34.24
N ALA A 422 2.11 9.31 -35.23
CA ALA A 422 2.93 10.36 -35.80
C ALA A 422 3.31 11.43 -34.77
N THR A 423 2.39 11.78 -33.87
CA THR A 423 2.64 12.75 -32.81
C THR A 423 3.58 12.21 -31.74
N LEU A 424 3.39 10.97 -31.29
CA LEU A 424 4.30 10.31 -30.34
C LEU A 424 5.73 10.24 -30.90
N ARG A 425 5.89 9.79 -32.15
CA ARG A 425 7.21 9.74 -32.82
C ARG A 425 7.84 11.12 -32.92
N ARG A 426 7.08 12.12 -33.38
CA ARG A 426 7.54 13.51 -33.52
C ARG A 426 7.98 14.09 -32.18
N MET A 427 7.25 13.85 -31.09
CA MET A 427 7.62 14.39 -29.78
C MET A 427 8.97 13.86 -29.29
N ILE A 428 9.25 12.58 -29.50
CA ILE A 428 10.53 11.95 -29.12
C ILE A 428 11.69 12.45 -29.98
N SER A 429 11.46 12.70 -31.27
CA SER A 429 12.51 13.19 -32.18
C SER A 429 12.65 14.71 -32.19
N SER A 430 11.75 15.45 -31.55
CA SER A 430 11.82 16.92 -31.49
C SER A 430 12.85 17.37 -30.46
N PRO A 431 13.66 18.40 -30.77
CA PRO A 431 14.52 19.04 -29.78
C PRO A 431 13.75 19.51 -28.54
N ALA A 432 14.45 19.69 -27.43
CA ALA A 432 13.96 20.46 -26.29
C ALA A 432 13.68 21.91 -26.72
N VAL A 433 12.74 22.59 -26.05
CA VAL A 433 12.26 23.93 -26.44
C VAL A 433 13.36 25.02 -26.28
N ASP A 434 14.39 24.75 -25.48
CA ASP A 434 15.53 25.64 -25.23
C ASP A 434 16.86 24.89 -25.49
N PRO A 435 17.63 25.25 -26.53
CA PRO A 435 18.86 24.57 -26.93
C PRO A 435 20.09 24.92 -26.07
N ASP A 436 19.98 25.82 -25.10
CA ASP A 436 21.12 26.26 -24.26
C ASP A 436 21.50 25.26 -23.15
N GLY A 437 20.82 24.10 -23.07
CA GLY A 437 21.16 22.99 -22.19
C GLY A 437 22.30 22.11 -22.73
N ALA A 438 22.97 21.35 -21.86
CA ALA A 438 24.04 20.43 -22.28
C ALA A 438 23.56 19.30 -23.22
N TYR A 439 22.25 19.00 -23.20
CA TYR A 439 21.60 18.10 -24.14
C TYR A 439 20.36 18.76 -24.75
N ALA A 440 20.29 18.80 -26.08
CA ALA A 440 19.19 19.38 -26.84
C ALA A 440 18.17 18.34 -27.31
N ALA A 441 18.53 17.05 -27.36
CA ALA A 441 17.64 15.99 -27.83
C ALA A 441 17.85 14.65 -27.12
N LEU A 442 16.78 13.83 -27.04
CA LEU A 442 16.83 12.47 -26.49
C LEU A 442 17.86 11.56 -27.17
N SER A 443 18.14 11.81 -28.45
CA SER A 443 19.15 11.05 -29.21
C SER A 443 20.57 11.24 -28.69
N GLU A 444 20.88 12.39 -28.08
CA GLU A 444 22.22 12.70 -27.55
C GLU A 444 22.55 11.88 -26.29
N ILE A 445 21.51 11.48 -25.56
CA ILE A 445 21.60 10.59 -24.39
C ILE A 445 21.26 9.13 -24.72
N GLY A 446 21.17 8.78 -26.00
CA GLY A 446 21.00 7.39 -26.45
C GLY A 446 19.57 6.91 -26.66
N ILE A 447 18.56 7.78 -26.63
CA ILE A 447 17.15 7.41 -26.87
C ILE A 447 16.74 7.90 -28.26
N SER A 448 16.56 6.99 -29.23
CA SER A 448 16.26 7.38 -30.62
C SER A 448 15.55 6.29 -31.41
N PHE A 449 15.01 6.62 -32.59
CA PHE A 449 14.50 5.63 -33.55
C PHE A 449 15.60 5.05 -34.46
N GLY A 450 16.86 5.08 -34.01
CA GLY A 450 18.02 4.68 -34.82
C GLY A 450 18.70 5.85 -35.53
N ALA A 451 19.85 5.59 -36.15
CA ALA A 451 20.67 6.60 -36.81
C ALA A 451 20.04 7.13 -38.10
N ILE A 452 20.42 8.35 -38.50
CA ILE A 452 20.09 8.90 -39.82
C ILE A 452 20.71 7.97 -40.90
N GLY A 453 19.90 7.50 -41.84
CA GLY A 453 20.33 6.55 -42.89
C GLY A 453 20.11 5.06 -42.56
N SER A 454 19.45 4.76 -41.43
CA SER A 454 19.00 3.40 -41.08
C SER A 454 18.16 2.75 -42.20
N ALA A 455 18.30 1.43 -42.38
CA ALA A 455 17.55 0.67 -43.38
C ALA A 455 16.03 0.79 -43.18
N VAL A 456 15.27 0.79 -44.28
CA VAL A 456 13.81 0.91 -44.24
C VAL A 456 13.20 -0.14 -43.30
N GLY A 457 12.40 0.32 -42.33
CA GLY A 457 11.73 -0.52 -41.34
C GLY A 457 12.50 -0.75 -40.03
N THR A 458 13.78 -0.39 -39.95
CA THR A 458 14.58 -0.53 -38.71
C THR A 458 14.36 0.60 -37.71
N THR A 459 13.70 1.70 -38.14
CA THR A 459 13.38 2.89 -37.33
C THR A 459 11.96 2.87 -36.74
N ASN A 460 11.29 1.73 -36.83
CA ASN A 460 9.89 1.59 -36.40
C ASN A 460 9.74 1.48 -34.87
N GLN A 461 10.81 1.22 -34.13
CA GLN A 461 10.80 1.11 -32.68
C GLN A 461 11.80 2.08 -32.04
N LEU A 462 11.47 2.55 -30.85
CA LEU A 462 12.35 3.33 -30.01
C LEU A 462 13.47 2.44 -29.45
N GLN A 463 14.71 2.88 -29.59
CA GLN A 463 15.92 2.17 -29.18
C GLN A 463 16.60 2.92 -28.03
N LEU A 464 17.27 2.17 -27.16
CA LEU A 464 18.06 2.67 -26.04
C LEU A 464 19.52 2.21 -26.17
N ASP A 465 20.43 3.16 -26.27
CA ASP A 465 21.86 2.98 -26.03
C ASP A 465 22.15 3.22 -24.54
N GLU A 466 22.16 2.13 -23.76
CA GLU A 466 22.39 2.19 -22.31
C GLU A 466 23.74 2.80 -21.94
N THR A 467 24.77 2.58 -22.76
CA THR A 467 26.12 3.10 -22.50
C THR A 467 26.11 4.63 -22.60
N LYS A 468 25.48 5.20 -23.63
CA LYS A 468 25.32 6.66 -23.76
C LYS A 468 24.49 7.24 -22.64
N LEU A 469 23.38 6.60 -22.27
CA LEU A 469 22.53 7.07 -21.17
C LEU A 469 23.29 7.08 -19.85
N ARG A 470 24.02 6.00 -19.53
CA ARG A 470 24.84 5.90 -18.31
C ARG A 470 25.93 6.97 -18.28
N ASN A 471 26.61 7.21 -19.40
CA ASN A 471 27.62 8.27 -19.49
C ASN A 471 27.01 9.67 -19.28
N ALA A 472 25.83 9.93 -19.84
CA ALA A 472 25.13 11.19 -19.65
C ALA A 472 24.71 11.42 -18.19
N LEU A 473 24.15 10.39 -17.55
CA LEU A 473 23.74 10.40 -16.14
C LEU A 473 24.94 10.54 -15.18
N ALA A 474 26.10 9.94 -15.52
CA ALA A 474 27.32 10.07 -14.72
C ALA A 474 27.95 11.47 -14.83
N ASN A 475 27.93 12.08 -16.02
CA ASN A 475 28.57 13.37 -16.27
C ASN A 475 27.72 14.56 -15.81
N ASN A 476 26.43 14.57 -16.13
CA ASN A 476 25.53 15.67 -15.76
C ASN A 476 24.07 15.19 -15.63
N PRO A 477 23.72 14.55 -14.49
CA PRO A 477 22.37 14.03 -14.27
C PRO A 477 21.31 15.14 -14.24
N ASN A 478 21.69 16.37 -13.85
CA ASN A 478 20.78 17.52 -13.89
C ASN A 478 20.42 17.90 -15.33
N ALA A 479 21.37 17.89 -16.26
CA ALA A 479 21.08 18.14 -17.66
C ALA A 479 20.20 17.04 -18.29
N VAL A 480 20.38 15.77 -17.88
CA VAL A 480 19.49 14.68 -18.29
C VAL A 480 18.08 14.88 -17.74
N TYR A 481 17.97 15.26 -16.46
CA TYR A 481 16.69 15.60 -15.84
C TYR A 481 16.00 16.75 -16.58
N ASP A 482 16.74 17.81 -16.89
CA ASP A 482 16.19 18.96 -17.59
C ASP A 482 15.68 18.58 -18.99
N LEU A 483 16.41 17.72 -19.71
CA LEU A 483 15.97 17.18 -21.01
C LEU A 483 14.67 16.37 -20.90
N PHE A 484 14.48 15.59 -19.83
CA PHE A 484 13.26 14.81 -19.63
C PHE A 484 12.09 15.68 -19.15
N ALA A 485 12.33 16.43 -18.09
CA ALA A 485 11.32 16.83 -17.13
C ALA A 485 11.37 18.30 -16.76
N ALA A 486 12.33 19.09 -17.29
CA ALA A 486 12.36 20.51 -17.01
C ALA A 486 10.96 21.09 -17.24
N THR A 487 10.48 21.77 -16.21
CA THR A 487 9.46 22.79 -16.33
C THR A 487 10.09 24.04 -15.75
N SER A 488 9.65 25.19 -16.26
CA SER A 488 10.16 26.52 -15.94
C SER A 488 10.77 26.69 -14.54
N GLY A 489 12.00 27.19 -14.47
CA GLY A 489 12.68 27.56 -13.24
C GLY A 489 12.82 29.08 -13.12
N ALA A 490 12.64 29.61 -11.92
CA ALA A 490 13.00 30.98 -11.60
C ALA A 490 14.49 31.04 -11.23
N THR A 491 15.24 31.92 -11.89
CA THR A 491 16.63 32.22 -11.55
C THR A 491 16.72 33.67 -11.10
N LEU A 492 17.38 33.91 -9.97
CA LEU A 492 17.70 35.26 -9.53
C LEU A 492 18.84 35.78 -10.42
N THR A 493 18.54 36.74 -11.30
CA THR A 493 19.52 37.31 -12.24
C THR A 493 20.20 38.55 -11.67
N THR A 494 19.51 39.30 -10.81
CA THR A 494 20.09 40.42 -10.06
C THR A 494 19.73 40.25 -8.59
N SER A 495 20.74 40.11 -7.73
CA SER A 495 20.56 40.04 -6.28
C SER A 495 20.48 41.44 -5.68
N GLY A 496 19.47 41.65 -4.86
CA GLY A 496 19.29 42.83 -4.02
C GLY A 496 18.82 42.37 -2.64
N ASP A 497 17.64 42.82 -2.21
CA ASP A 497 17.04 42.34 -0.96
C ASP A 497 16.55 40.88 -1.03
N ILE A 498 16.52 40.26 -2.22
CA ILE A 498 16.32 38.83 -2.44
C ILE A 498 17.66 38.13 -2.67
N VAL A 499 17.88 37.01 -1.96
CA VAL A 499 19.12 36.22 -2.02
C VAL A 499 18.93 34.84 -2.65
N ALA A 500 17.70 34.32 -2.67
CA ALA A 500 17.40 33.06 -3.33
C ALA A 500 15.96 33.02 -3.84
N VAL A 501 15.74 32.26 -4.91
CA VAL A 501 14.42 31.95 -5.45
C VAL A 501 14.37 30.47 -5.79
N SER A 502 13.20 29.87 -5.58
CA SER A 502 12.90 28.49 -5.95
C SER A 502 11.42 28.35 -6.31
N GLY A 503 11.01 27.22 -6.87
CA GLY A 503 9.62 26.98 -7.28
C GLY A 503 9.32 27.40 -8.72
N LYS A 504 8.04 27.37 -9.09
CA LYS A 504 7.51 27.65 -10.42
C LYS A 504 6.27 28.54 -10.32
N PRO A 505 6.11 29.59 -11.15
CA PRO A 505 4.88 30.36 -11.14
C PRO A 505 3.67 29.49 -11.50
N THR A 506 2.65 29.49 -10.65
CA THR A 506 1.42 28.71 -10.85
C THR A 506 0.34 29.50 -11.58
N GLU A 507 0.56 30.79 -11.80
CA GLU A 507 -0.38 31.70 -12.47
C GLU A 507 0.32 32.45 -13.62
N ALA A 508 -0.45 32.88 -14.62
CA ALA A 508 0.08 33.73 -15.69
C ALA A 508 0.34 35.15 -15.15
N PRO A 509 1.45 35.81 -15.57
CA PRO A 509 2.38 35.42 -16.63
C PRO A 509 3.45 34.39 -16.19
N SER A 510 3.51 33.21 -16.80
CA SER A 510 4.30 32.09 -16.29
C SER A 510 5.79 32.09 -16.69
N SER A 511 6.25 33.00 -17.56
CA SER A 511 7.64 33.08 -18.01
C SER A 511 8.03 34.48 -18.49
N GLY A 512 9.24 34.93 -18.17
CA GLY A 512 9.80 36.23 -18.52
C GLY A 512 10.47 36.89 -17.31
N ARG A 513 10.73 38.20 -17.41
CA ARG A 513 11.48 38.96 -16.41
C ARG A 513 10.55 39.54 -15.35
N TYR A 514 10.82 39.19 -14.09
CA TYR A 514 10.20 39.76 -12.91
C TYR A 514 11.16 40.71 -12.22
N VAL A 515 10.69 41.91 -11.89
CA VAL A 515 11.40 42.90 -11.10
C VAL A 515 10.77 42.97 -9.73
N ILE A 516 11.57 42.73 -8.69
CA ILE A 516 11.15 42.78 -7.29
C ILE A 516 11.65 44.09 -6.68
N ILE A 517 10.73 44.99 -6.39
CA ILE A 517 10.98 46.28 -5.75
C ILE A 517 10.74 46.11 -4.26
N SER A 518 11.73 46.47 -3.45
CA SER A 518 11.68 46.45 -1.98
C SER A 518 11.63 47.88 -1.45
N ASP A 519 10.87 48.12 -0.39
CA ASP A 519 10.86 49.39 0.33
C ASP A 519 11.87 49.45 1.49
N GLY A 520 12.62 48.36 1.72
CA GLY A 520 13.59 48.23 2.81
C GLY A 520 12.97 47.97 4.19
N THR A 521 11.64 47.95 4.32
CA THR A 521 10.93 47.70 5.58
C THR A 521 10.15 46.37 5.58
N GLY A 522 10.18 45.64 4.46
CA GLY A 522 9.56 44.33 4.31
C GLY A 522 8.40 44.29 3.32
N ASN A 523 8.04 45.42 2.70
CA ASN A 523 7.02 45.42 1.65
C ASN A 523 7.70 45.21 0.29
N LEU A 524 7.24 44.21 -0.46
CA LEU A 524 7.73 43.87 -1.79
C LEU A 524 6.64 44.07 -2.84
N THR A 525 7.04 44.60 -4.00
CA THR A 525 6.22 44.64 -5.21
C THR A 525 6.93 43.86 -6.31
N ALA A 526 6.27 42.86 -6.88
CA ALA A 526 6.75 42.12 -8.04
C ALA A 526 6.06 42.65 -9.29
N GLU A 527 6.84 43.04 -10.28
CA GLU A 527 6.36 43.49 -11.58
C GLU A 527 6.88 42.56 -12.67
N PHE A 528 5.98 42.01 -13.48
CA PHE A 528 6.35 41.31 -14.70
C PHE A 528 6.44 42.30 -15.85
N ARG A 529 7.60 42.31 -16.53
CA ARG A 529 7.90 43.28 -17.58
C ARG A 529 8.18 42.61 -18.92
N ASP A 530 7.71 43.20 -20.01
CA ASP A 530 8.06 42.79 -21.38
C ASP A 530 9.46 43.28 -21.80
N GLU A 531 9.90 42.92 -23.02
CA GLU A 531 11.20 43.33 -23.58
C GLU A 531 11.32 44.85 -23.78
N SER A 532 10.19 45.56 -23.89
CA SER A 532 10.11 47.03 -23.97
C SER A 532 9.99 47.69 -22.59
N ASN A 533 10.15 46.91 -21.51
CA ASN A 533 10.08 47.31 -20.11
C ASN A 533 8.71 47.80 -19.62
N ASN A 534 7.62 47.51 -20.36
CA ASN A 534 6.26 47.78 -19.92
C ASN A 534 5.83 46.77 -18.84
N VAL A 535 5.14 47.24 -17.80
CA VAL A 535 4.59 46.38 -16.76
C VAL A 535 3.31 45.74 -17.27
N LEU A 536 3.28 44.40 -17.35
CA LEU A 536 2.11 43.64 -17.79
C LEU A 536 1.36 42.98 -16.63
N TRP A 537 2.02 42.82 -15.48
CA TRP A 537 1.43 42.27 -14.26
C TRP A 537 2.17 42.81 -13.04
N THR A 538 1.45 42.99 -11.93
CA THR A 538 2.03 43.40 -10.66
C THR A 538 1.33 42.70 -9.50
N ASN A 539 2.08 42.41 -8.45
CA ASN A 539 1.54 41.90 -7.18
C ASN A 539 2.38 42.39 -6.01
N THR A 540 1.78 42.46 -4.83
CA THR A 540 2.43 42.98 -3.61
C THR A 540 2.33 41.97 -2.49
N SER A 541 3.37 41.85 -1.69
CA SER A 541 3.37 40.99 -0.50
C SER A 541 4.38 41.50 0.52
N THR A 542 4.42 40.88 1.70
CA THR A 542 5.38 41.23 2.76
C THR A 542 6.34 40.09 3.05
N ILE A 543 7.56 40.43 3.45
CA ILE A 543 8.60 39.49 3.85
C ILE A 543 9.36 40.05 5.05
N THR A 544 9.85 39.18 5.93
CA THR A 544 10.76 39.55 7.02
C THR A 544 12.21 39.33 6.58
N ALA A 545 13.16 40.06 7.17
CA ALA A 545 14.59 39.84 6.91
C ALA A 545 14.99 38.39 7.26
N GLY A 546 15.67 37.72 6.34
CA GLY A 546 16.00 36.29 6.41
C GLY A 546 14.80 35.33 6.26
N GLY A 547 13.59 35.85 6.09
CA GLY A 547 12.36 35.08 5.91
C GLY A 547 12.12 34.65 4.46
N THR A 548 11.06 33.87 4.26
CA THR A 548 10.60 33.43 2.94
C THR A 548 9.20 33.96 2.61
N ASN A 549 8.92 34.14 1.33
CA ASN A 549 7.60 34.52 0.82
C ASN A 549 7.21 33.63 -0.35
N SER A 550 5.98 33.11 -0.34
CA SER A 550 5.45 32.25 -1.41
C SER A 550 4.22 32.78 -2.13
N THR A 551 3.85 34.04 -1.88
CA THR A 551 2.61 34.66 -2.36
C THR A 551 2.87 35.82 -3.30
N LEU A 552 4.06 36.43 -3.26
CA LEU A 552 4.44 37.56 -4.09
C LEU A 552 4.37 37.21 -5.58
N ILE A 553 4.94 36.07 -5.95
CA ILE A 553 4.72 35.43 -7.26
C ILE A 553 4.18 34.04 -6.94
N PRO A 554 2.86 33.80 -7.08
CA PRO A 554 2.25 32.53 -6.71
C PRO A 554 3.01 31.33 -7.31
N GLY A 555 3.44 30.41 -6.46
CA GLY A 555 4.20 29.22 -6.85
C GLY A 555 5.73 29.36 -6.80
N LEU A 556 6.27 30.58 -6.64
CA LEU A 556 7.67 30.80 -6.28
C LEU A 556 7.82 30.91 -4.75
N VAL A 557 8.93 30.39 -4.21
CA VAL A 557 9.40 30.68 -2.85
C VAL A 557 10.63 31.56 -2.96
N ILE A 558 10.52 32.77 -2.44
CA ILE A 558 11.54 33.81 -2.47
C ILE A 558 12.13 33.94 -1.06
N THR A 559 13.45 34.03 -0.95
CA THR A 559 14.16 34.20 0.35
C THR A 559 14.79 35.58 0.42
N ALA A 560 14.48 36.34 1.47
CA ALA A 560 15.04 37.66 1.73
C ALA A 560 16.46 37.58 2.32
N ALA A 561 17.26 38.62 2.06
CA ALA A 561 18.51 38.87 2.75
C ALA A 561 18.28 39.04 4.27
N SER A 562 19.33 38.80 5.05
CA SER A 562 19.34 39.02 6.50
C SER A 562 19.20 40.50 6.91
N THR A 563 19.32 41.42 5.96
CA THR A 563 19.06 42.85 6.12
C THR A 563 18.42 43.38 4.85
N LEU A 564 17.29 44.09 4.98
CA LEU A 564 16.58 44.71 3.86
C LEU A 564 17.06 46.16 3.71
N THR A 565 17.39 46.57 2.50
CA THR A 565 18.01 47.87 2.18
C THR A 565 17.21 48.69 1.19
N GLY A 566 16.14 48.11 0.62
CA GLY A 566 15.40 48.68 -0.51
C GLY A 566 16.03 48.34 -1.86
N ALA A 567 17.02 47.45 -1.90
CA ALA A 567 17.67 47.07 -3.15
C ALA A 567 16.76 46.20 -4.02
N GLN A 568 16.55 46.64 -5.27
CA GLN A 568 15.78 45.89 -6.26
C GLN A 568 16.45 44.55 -6.59
N SER A 569 15.64 43.52 -6.78
CA SER A 569 16.10 42.21 -7.26
C SER A 569 15.41 41.86 -8.59
N GLU A 570 16.05 41.05 -9.42
CA GLU A 570 15.45 40.59 -10.68
C GLU A 570 15.46 39.07 -10.76
N ILE A 571 14.33 38.53 -11.18
CA ILE A 571 14.11 37.09 -11.33
C ILE A 571 13.74 36.83 -12.79
N GLN A 572 14.54 36.04 -13.49
CA GLN A 572 14.19 35.53 -14.82
C GLN A 572 13.50 34.18 -14.65
N VAL A 573 12.28 34.07 -15.16
CA VAL A 573 11.58 32.79 -15.26
C VAL A 573 11.67 32.31 -16.71
N THR A 574 12.49 31.30 -16.96
CA THR A 574 12.62 30.71 -18.29
C THR A 574 11.68 29.51 -18.40
N TYR A 575 10.87 29.44 -19.45
CA TYR A 575 10.01 28.28 -19.71
C TYR A 575 10.77 27.22 -20.50
N ARG A 576 11.28 26.20 -19.79
CA ARG A 576 11.89 25.02 -20.38
C ARG A 576 10.91 23.88 -20.26
N ASP A 577 10.37 23.36 -21.36
CA ASP A 577 9.63 22.10 -21.33
C ASP A 577 10.54 20.96 -21.80
N GLY A 578 10.84 20.04 -20.89
CA GLY A 578 11.49 18.77 -21.19
C GLY A 578 10.68 17.94 -22.19
N VAL A 579 11.36 17.08 -22.95
CA VAL A 579 10.74 16.28 -24.02
C VAL A 579 9.66 15.35 -23.46
N LEU A 580 9.94 14.70 -22.33
CA LEU A 580 8.99 13.78 -21.70
C LEU A 580 7.84 14.52 -21.03
N GLN A 581 8.07 15.71 -20.47
CA GLN A 581 6.99 16.55 -19.94
C GLN A 581 5.99 17.02 -21.01
N ARG A 582 6.45 17.27 -22.25
CA ARG A 582 5.55 17.55 -23.39
C ARG A 582 4.74 16.32 -23.77
N LEU A 583 5.40 15.16 -23.79
CA LEU A 583 4.75 13.89 -24.07
C LEU A 583 3.69 13.57 -23.01
N ASP A 584 3.98 13.78 -21.73
CA ASP A 584 3.05 13.57 -20.62
C ASP A 584 1.76 14.37 -20.77
N ARG A 585 1.87 15.68 -21.01
CA ARG A 585 0.70 16.55 -21.25
C ARG A 585 -0.11 16.14 -22.48
N TYR A 586 0.57 15.66 -23.52
CA TYR A 586 -0.12 15.14 -24.70
C TYR A 586 -0.88 13.86 -24.37
N LEU A 587 -0.29 12.94 -23.60
CA LEU A 587 -0.95 11.71 -23.15
C LEU A 587 -2.15 12.05 -22.26
N ASP A 588 -2.00 12.97 -21.30
CA ASP A 588 -3.09 13.44 -20.45
C ASP A 588 -4.24 14.05 -21.24
N SER A 589 -3.94 14.91 -22.23
CA SER A 589 -4.95 15.48 -23.12
C SER A 589 -5.62 14.42 -24.00
N THR A 590 -4.90 13.36 -24.38
CA THR A 590 -5.40 12.26 -25.21
C THR A 590 -6.30 11.30 -24.40
N LEU A 591 -5.96 11.07 -23.14
CA LEU A 591 -6.61 10.13 -22.20
C LEU A 591 -7.69 10.77 -21.33
N GLY A 592 -7.71 12.09 -21.19
CA GLY A 592 -8.66 12.81 -20.36
C GLY A 592 -10.12 12.58 -20.75
N ALA A 593 -11.04 13.09 -19.92
CA ALA A 593 -12.48 12.91 -20.14
C ALA A 593 -12.96 13.45 -21.50
N GLU A 594 -12.38 14.54 -21.97
CA GLU A 594 -12.65 15.14 -23.30
C GLU A 594 -11.63 14.71 -24.37
N GLY A 595 -10.73 13.79 -24.02
CA GLY A 595 -9.68 13.29 -24.91
C GLY A 595 -10.21 12.43 -26.05
N VAL A 596 -9.36 12.24 -27.06
CA VAL A 596 -9.71 11.46 -28.26
C VAL A 596 -10.09 10.01 -27.94
N VAL A 597 -9.50 9.41 -26.91
CA VAL A 597 -9.82 8.02 -26.52
C VAL A 597 -11.24 7.93 -25.97
N SER A 598 -11.59 8.81 -25.03
CA SER A 598 -12.92 8.88 -24.40
C SER A 598 -14.00 9.21 -25.43
N THR A 599 -13.79 10.27 -26.23
CA THR A 599 -14.73 10.71 -27.26
C THR A 599 -14.97 9.65 -28.35
N ARG A 600 -13.93 8.92 -28.77
CA ARG A 600 -14.08 7.77 -29.68
C ARG A 600 -14.87 6.65 -29.03
N GLY A 601 -14.57 6.32 -27.77
CA GLY A 601 -15.30 5.33 -26.97
C GLY A 601 -16.80 5.60 -26.95
N ASP A 602 -17.20 6.83 -26.62
CA ASP A 602 -18.60 7.25 -26.60
C ASP A 602 -19.25 7.15 -27.99
N GLY A 603 -18.52 7.55 -29.03
CA GLY A 603 -18.96 7.43 -30.43
C GLY A 603 -19.20 5.99 -30.88
N PHE A 604 -18.41 5.02 -30.37
CA PHE A 604 -18.68 3.59 -30.62
C PHE A 604 -19.92 3.12 -29.86
N GLN A 605 -20.07 3.49 -28.59
CA GLN A 605 -21.25 3.10 -27.79
C GLN A 605 -22.56 3.64 -28.38
N GLN A 606 -22.55 4.86 -28.92
CA GLN A 606 -23.70 5.43 -29.63
C GLN A 606 -24.03 4.63 -30.90
N ARG A 607 -23.02 4.26 -31.70
CA ARG A 607 -23.22 3.43 -32.92
C ARG A 607 -23.76 2.04 -32.57
N LEU A 608 -23.25 1.40 -31.53
CA LEU A 608 -23.75 0.10 -31.07
C LEU A 608 -25.23 0.18 -30.66
N ARG A 609 -25.59 1.20 -29.87
CA ARG A 609 -27.01 1.44 -29.50
C ARG A 609 -27.91 1.63 -30.73
N GLN A 610 -27.44 2.35 -31.75
CA GLN A 610 -28.21 2.52 -32.98
C GLN A 610 -28.38 1.22 -33.76
N ILE A 611 -27.35 0.38 -33.82
CA ILE A 611 -27.42 -0.94 -34.46
C ILE A 611 -28.39 -1.85 -33.71
N ASP A 612 -28.33 -1.87 -32.37
CA ASP A 612 -29.23 -2.67 -31.53
C ASP A 612 -30.70 -2.27 -31.73
N LEU A 613 -30.99 -0.96 -31.75
CA LEU A 613 -32.34 -0.46 -32.03
C LEU A 613 -32.82 -0.81 -33.45
N GLN A 614 -31.91 -0.83 -34.44
CA GLN A 614 -32.26 -1.26 -35.79
C GLN A 614 -32.58 -2.75 -35.84
N MET A 615 -31.76 -3.58 -35.17
CA MET A 615 -31.99 -5.02 -35.07
C MET A 615 -33.35 -5.31 -34.43
N GLU A 616 -33.67 -4.68 -33.30
CA GLU A 616 -34.96 -4.85 -32.62
C GLU A 616 -36.15 -4.52 -33.55
N ARG A 617 -36.05 -3.44 -34.33
CA ARG A 617 -37.09 -3.08 -35.32
C ARG A 617 -37.19 -4.06 -36.49
N PHE A 618 -36.08 -4.68 -36.91
CA PHE A 618 -36.11 -5.73 -37.94
C PHE A 618 -36.67 -7.04 -37.39
N GLU A 619 -36.31 -7.41 -36.16
CA GLU A 619 -36.81 -8.61 -35.47
C GLU A 619 -38.32 -8.52 -35.23
N ALA A 620 -38.83 -7.37 -34.77
CA ALA A 620 -40.27 -7.14 -34.62
C ALA A 620 -41.03 -7.30 -35.95
N ARG A 621 -40.50 -6.71 -37.04
CA ARG A 621 -41.09 -6.85 -38.38
C ARG A 621 -41.04 -8.29 -38.90
N LEU A 622 -39.96 -9.01 -38.60
CA LEU A 622 -39.82 -10.42 -38.98
C LEU A 622 -40.86 -11.29 -38.27
N GLU A 623 -41.13 -11.02 -36.99
CA GLU A 623 -42.15 -11.73 -36.21
C GLU A 623 -43.58 -11.42 -36.72
N ASP A 624 -43.88 -10.17 -37.02
CA ASP A 624 -45.15 -9.78 -37.66
C ASP A 624 -45.34 -10.47 -39.02
N ARG A 625 -44.27 -10.53 -39.82
CA ARG A 625 -44.26 -11.19 -41.12
C ARG A 625 -44.48 -12.69 -40.97
N ARG A 626 -43.82 -13.33 -40.00
CA ARG A 626 -44.03 -14.74 -39.64
C ARG A 626 -45.49 -14.99 -39.27
N ALA A 627 -46.08 -14.17 -38.40
CA ALA A 627 -47.47 -14.29 -38.01
C ALA A 627 -48.43 -14.11 -39.21
N GLN A 628 -48.14 -13.18 -40.11
CA GLN A 628 -48.91 -12.98 -41.34
C GLN A 628 -48.84 -14.19 -42.27
N LEU A 629 -47.64 -14.73 -42.53
CA LEU A 629 -47.43 -15.91 -43.36
C LEU A 629 -48.16 -17.12 -42.77
N ILE A 630 -48.04 -17.36 -41.46
CA ILE A 630 -48.78 -18.44 -40.77
C ILE A 630 -50.29 -18.31 -41.00
N ARG A 631 -50.86 -17.09 -40.86
CA ARG A 631 -52.29 -16.86 -41.14
C ARG A 631 -52.67 -17.14 -42.59
N GLN A 632 -51.86 -16.69 -43.55
CA GLN A 632 -52.10 -16.87 -44.99
C GLN A 632 -52.06 -18.35 -45.39
N PHE A 633 -51.04 -19.09 -44.94
CA PHE A 633 -50.93 -20.53 -45.22
C PHE A 633 -52.02 -21.34 -44.51
N SER A 634 -52.39 -20.98 -43.28
CA SER A 634 -53.51 -21.63 -42.57
C SER A 634 -54.86 -21.42 -43.27
N ALA A 635 -55.11 -20.22 -43.83
CA ALA A 635 -56.32 -19.93 -44.59
C ALA A 635 -56.35 -20.69 -45.93
N LEU A 636 -55.20 -20.79 -46.61
CA LEU A 636 -55.04 -21.54 -47.85
C LEU A 636 -55.26 -23.05 -47.65
N GLU A 637 -54.74 -23.63 -46.56
CA GLU A 637 -54.99 -25.03 -46.20
C GLU A 637 -56.47 -25.30 -45.92
N ARG A 638 -57.17 -24.39 -45.22
CA ARG A 638 -58.62 -24.50 -45.00
C ARG A 638 -59.40 -24.49 -46.31
N LEU A 639 -59.08 -23.55 -47.20
CA LEU A 639 -59.73 -23.44 -48.50
C LEU A 639 -59.48 -24.67 -49.37
N LEU A 640 -58.25 -25.20 -49.38
CA LEU A 640 -57.92 -26.44 -50.09
C LEU A 640 -58.64 -27.65 -49.50
N ALA A 641 -58.76 -27.74 -48.18
CA ALA A 641 -59.53 -28.80 -47.52
C ALA A 641 -61.02 -28.75 -47.90
N GLU A 642 -61.61 -27.55 -47.90
CA GLU A 642 -62.99 -27.32 -48.36
C GLU A 642 -63.17 -27.67 -49.84
N MET A 643 -62.24 -27.28 -50.70
CA MET A 643 -62.26 -27.65 -52.13
C MET A 643 -62.11 -29.15 -52.35
N GLN A 644 -61.28 -29.85 -51.58
CA GLN A 644 -61.16 -31.31 -51.65
C GLN A 644 -62.42 -32.00 -51.15
N GLN A 645 -63.06 -31.49 -50.10
CA GLN A 645 -64.36 -32.00 -49.64
C GLN A 645 -65.47 -31.75 -50.68
N GLN A 646 -65.53 -30.56 -51.28
CA GLN A 646 -66.48 -30.27 -52.36
C GLN A 646 -66.20 -31.12 -53.60
N GLY A 647 -64.93 -31.32 -53.97
CA GLY A 647 -64.53 -32.21 -55.05
C GLY A 647 -64.90 -33.67 -54.79
N ALA A 648 -64.73 -34.15 -53.56
CA ALA A 648 -65.18 -35.48 -53.14
C ALA A 648 -66.71 -35.60 -53.14
N GLN A 649 -67.44 -34.56 -52.70
CA GLN A 649 -68.91 -34.52 -52.75
C GLN A 649 -69.43 -34.48 -54.19
N LEU A 650 -68.84 -33.67 -55.06
CA LEU A 650 -69.15 -33.64 -56.49
C LEU A 650 -68.81 -34.97 -57.16
N GLY A 651 -67.67 -35.58 -56.80
CA GLY A 651 -67.31 -36.93 -57.24
C GLY A 651 -68.31 -37.99 -56.81
N MET A 652 -68.80 -37.94 -55.57
CA MET A 652 -69.87 -38.81 -55.06
C MET A 652 -71.22 -38.54 -55.74
N GLN A 653 -71.56 -37.29 -56.03
CA GLN A 653 -72.77 -36.92 -56.76
C GLN A 653 -72.71 -37.38 -58.22
N LEU A 654 -71.58 -37.22 -58.90
CA LEU A 654 -71.32 -37.77 -60.24
C LEU A 654 -71.36 -39.30 -60.23
N ALA A 655 -70.75 -39.96 -59.24
CA ALA A 655 -70.84 -41.42 -59.09
C ALA A 655 -72.28 -41.88 -58.82
N SER A 656 -73.08 -41.11 -58.08
CA SER A 656 -74.51 -41.38 -57.86
C SER A 656 -75.36 -41.18 -59.12
N LEU A 657 -75.02 -40.18 -59.94
CA LEU A 657 -75.67 -39.92 -61.24
C LEU A 657 -75.31 -40.97 -62.28
N MET A 658 -74.08 -41.50 -62.24
CA MET A 658 -73.66 -42.63 -63.08
C MET A 658 -74.12 -43.99 -62.55
N GLY A 659 -74.38 -44.13 -61.24
CA GLY A 659 -74.93 -45.33 -60.61
C GLY A 659 -76.46 -45.46 -60.68
N SER A 660 -77.17 -44.37 -61.00
CA SER A 660 -78.60 -44.37 -61.32
C SER A 660 -78.92 -44.70 -62.78
N GLY A 661 -77.91 -45.04 -63.58
CA GLY A 661 -78.05 -45.65 -64.90
C GLY A 661 -77.62 -47.11 -64.83
N GLN A 662 -78.54 -47.97 -64.37
CA GLN A 662 -78.58 -49.35 -64.85
C GLN A 662 -78.90 -49.37 -66.34
#